data_AF-A0A2W1JIJ3-F1
#
_entry.id   AF-A0A2W1JIJ3-F1
#
_cell.length_a   1.000
_cell.length_b   1.000
_cell.length_c   1.000
_cell.angle_alpha   90.00
_cell.angle_beta   90.00
_cell.angle_gamma   90.00
#
_symmetry.space_group_name_H-M   'P 1'
#
loop_
_entity.id
_entity.type
_entity.pdbx_description
1 polymer ?
#
loop_
_entity_poly.entity_id
_entity_poly.type
_entity_poly.pdbx_seq_one_letter_code
_entity_poly.pdbx_strand_id
1 'polypeptide(L)'
;MRIPLDLYQILGVPIQATPEQVEQAFVDRKQQLPRQQYTEAAIKTRNQLLDQAYAVLADEDLRAAYDQKILAESGSSLEAKPAESAMELEESQLVGALLLLQDLGEYSTILELGGTYLNRSIDLNQLPTQAPVSEEDVVLTMALAHLESGRELWQQQHFEPASEALLKGKNLLSQEQCFPELQQEIQTDLDKLRPYQVLERLSLPTDDPERQQGLLLLQEMLDQRGGIDGRRDDLSGLGIDDFLRFVQQLRSHLTVVEQQELFEREAQRPSAVASYLASYALVAGGFSEGQPAKIQQAQARLSHLADRQDTYVEQAMCSLLLGHPNVATQTLPLSQDEESLAFIRQYSEGAEDEIPGLFLYTEHWLQQEVYPYFRNLVEQPVLLQGYFNDKKIQAALCALEPNVEPESQGKTAVRLPGPSDRKRSSPAKATAPSTTQELQTLQSVDVRELKSPEVREAPIPETAAVPVSSPAFPAAGKVAVNPGTRTAGATTAAPAVRQSNPTGPVRRPGTSRNHQRSWLPWVGALLLGLLAVGGLWALISRRPAVVGSTDSEAPSPEASTDVPGTGGGTTVEPVAPSPGLPEPSVSGPLSTESARQVIESWQSIKAKAKGEEHQIDQLSQVLVDPMLSEWTQKAQQEKARSAHWQYQLDTISVEKVEPQGEDQASIYVQIKEDAKIVAQDQVEYSYQDPYRAKYDVIRQNDEWRIKNAKVLP
;
A
#
# COMPACT_ATOMS: atom_id res chain seq x y z
N MET A 1 -35.84 -22.45 -16.70
CA MET A 1 -35.55 -21.54 -15.56
C MET A 1 -35.97 -20.12 -15.93
N ARG A 2 -35.99 -19.17 -14.98
CA ARG A 2 -36.13 -17.74 -15.26
C ARG A 2 -34.80 -17.05 -15.00
N ILE A 3 -34.39 -16.12 -15.88
CA ILE A 3 -33.18 -15.30 -15.72
C ILE A 3 -33.58 -13.83 -15.88
N PRO A 4 -33.10 -12.89 -15.04
CA PRO A 4 -33.45 -11.47 -15.08
C PRO A 4 -32.72 -10.73 -16.23
N LEU A 5 -32.90 -11.22 -17.47
CA LEU A 5 -32.42 -10.59 -18.69
C LEU A 5 -33.59 -10.28 -19.64
N ASP A 6 -33.67 -9.02 -20.06
CA ASP A 6 -34.53 -8.56 -21.15
C ASP A 6 -33.79 -8.62 -22.52
N LEU A 7 -34.53 -8.45 -23.63
CA LEU A 7 -33.95 -8.57 -24.97
C LEU A 7 -32.97 -7.43 -25.32
N TYR A 8 -33.15 -6.25 -24.72
CA TYR A 8 -32.27 -5.09 -24.91
C TYR A 8 -30.93 -5.30 -24.18
N GLN A 9 -30.97 -5.83 -22.95
CA GLN A 9 -29.80 -6.26 -22.20
C GLN A 9 -29.02 -7.38 -22.92
N ILE A 10 -29.72 -8.35 -23.53
CA ILE A 10 -29.11 -9.42 -24.34
C ILE A 10 -28.34 -8.87 -25.55
N LEU A 11 -28.82 -7.79 -26.18
CA LEU A 11 -28.08 -7.10 -27.25
C LEU A 11 -27.12 -6.00 -26.76
N GLY A 12 -27.20 -5.58 -25.49
CA GLY A 12 -26.33 -4.56 -24.90
C GLY A 12 -26.70 -3.12 -25.27
N VAL A 13 -27.99 -2.87 -25.54
CA VAL A 13 -28.53 -1.57 -25.98
C VAL A 13 -29.63 -1.08 -25.02
N PRO A 14 -29.93 0.23 -24.97
CA PRO A 14 -31.08 0.76 -24.24
C PRO A 14 -32.39 0.59 -25.04
N ILE A 15 -33.54 0.58 -24.36
CA ILE A 15 -34.88 0.49 -24.98
C ILE A 15 -35.15 1.59 -26.03
N GLN A 16 -34.49 2.75 -25.94
CA GLN A 16 -34.59 3.85 -26.90
C GLN A 16 -33.70 3.70 -28.15
N ALA A 17 -32.96 2.59 -28.31
CA ALA A 17 -32.03 2.42 -29.43
C ALA A 17 -32.73 2.38 -30.80
N THR A 18 -32.16 3.01 -31.83
CA THR A 18 -32.70 2.95 -33.20
C THR A 18 -32.51 1.56 -33.82
N PRO A 19 -33.26 1.17 -34.88
CA PRO A 19 -33.08 -0.12 -35.55
C PRO A 19 -31.64 -0.36 -36.01
N GLU A 20 -30.95 0.67 -36.49
CA GLU A 20 -29.54 0.59 -36.92
C GLU A 20 -28.59 0.35 -35.74
N GLN A 21 -28.91 0.88 -34.55
CA GLN A 21 -28.14 0.60 -33.33
C GLN A 21 -28.38 -0.83 -32.83
N VAL A 22 -29.60 -1.36 -32.99
CA VAL A 22 -29.95 -2.75 -32.67
C VAL A 22 -29.21 -3.73 -33.60
N GLU A 23 -29.20 -3.46 -34.92
CA GLU A 23 -28.44 -4.26 -35.90
C GLU A 23 -26.93 -4.21 -35.64
N GLN A 24 -26.37 -3.01 -35.43
CA GLN A 24 -24.94 -2.85 -35.15
C GLN A 24 -24.52 -3.59 -33.87
N ALA A 25 -25.27 -3.45 -32.77
CA ALA A 25 -24.96 -4.12 -31.50
C ALA A 25 -25.07 -5.65 -31.59
N PHE A 26 -26.07 -6.17 -32.33
CA PHE A 26 -26.17 -7.61 -32.63
C PHE A 26 -24.95 -8.10 -33.42
N VAL A 27 -24.55 -7.38 -34.47
CA VAL A 27 -23.37 -7.70 -35.31
C VAL A 27 -22.08 -7.66 -34.49
N ASP A 28 -21.93 -6.72 -33.56
CA ASP A 28 -20.76 -6.62 -32.69
C ASP A 28 -20.73 -7.73 -31.62
N ARG A 29 -21.86 -8.04 -30.96
CA ARG A 29 -21.94 -9.15 -29.99
C ARG A 29 -21.77 -10.53 -30.64
N LYS A 30 -22.11 -10.68 -31.93
CA LYS A 30 -21.80 -11.87 -32.75
C LYS A 30 -20.31 -12.00 -33.11
N GLN A 31 -19.58 -10.90 -33.18
CA GLN A 31 -18.12 -10.89 -33.40
C GLN A 31 -17.32 -11.07 -32.10
N GLN A 32 -17.88 -10.69 -30.95
CA GLN A 32 -17.32 -10.97 -29.63
C GLN A 32 -17.36 -12.47 -29.35
N LEU A 33 -16.20 -13.13 -29.48
CA LEU A 33 -16.01 -14.55 -29.17
C LEU A 33 -15.70 -14.75 -27.68
N PRO A 34 -16.37 -15.71 -27.00
CA PRO A 34 -16.03 -16.13 -25.63
C PRO A 34 -14.60 -16.70 -25.50
N ARG A 35 -14.12 -16.87 -24.26
CA ARG A 35 -12.82 -17.53 -23.96
C ARG A 35 -12.73 -18.92 -24.64
N GLN A 36 -11.54 -19.30 -25.12
CA GLN A 36 -11.33 -20.50 -25.95
C GLN A 36 -11.64 -21.84 -25.24
N GLN A 37 -11.75 -21.83 -23.90
CA GLN A 37 -12.09 -22.99 -23.10
C GLN A 37 -13.57 -23.41 -23.19
N TYR A 38 -14.46 -22.55 -23.72
CA TYR A 38 -15.89 -22.88 -23.88
C TYR A 38 -16.16 -23.83 -25.05
N THR A 39 -17.13 -24.72 -24.90
CA THR A 39 -17.53 -25.64 -25.98
C THR A 39 -18.21 -24.93 -27.16
N GLU A 40 -18.11 -25.50 -28.36
CA GLU A 40 -18.88 -25.03 -29.53
C GLU A 40 -20.40 -25.02 -29.26
N ALA A 41 -20.89 -25.91 -28.39
CA ALA A 41 -22.29 -25.95 -27.96
C ALA A 41 -22.65 -24.72 -27.14
N ALA A 42 -21.85 -24.36 -26.12
CA ALA A 42 -22.03 -23.15 -25.32
C ALA A 42 -22.08 -21.87 -26.20
N ILE A 43 -21.11 -21.74 -27.11
CA ILE A 43 -21.00 -20.60 -28.03
C ILE A 43 -22.19 -20.55 -28.99
N LYS A 44 -22.65 -21.70 -29.50
CA LYS A 44 -23.86 -21.80 -30.33
C LYS A 44 -25.11 -21.36 -29.57
N THR A 45 -25.27 -21.80 -28.32
CA THR A 45 -26.43 -21.44 -27.49
C THR A 45 -26.46 -19.94 -27.17
N ARG A 46 -25.32 -19.33 -26.81
CA ARG A 46 -25.19 -17.85 -26.68
C ARG A 46 -25.64 -17.15 -27.96
N ASN A 47 -25.15 -17.62 -29.11
CA ASN A 47 -25.48 -17.05 -30.41
C ASN A 47 -26.96 -17.20 -30.79
N GLN A 48 -27.63 -18.29 -30.38
CA GLN A 48 -29.07 -18.47 -30.59
C GLN A 48 -29.92 -17.51 -29.74
N LEU A 49 -29.49 -17.17 -28.52
CA LEU A 49 -30.16 -16.15 -27.71
C LEU A 49 -30.00 -14.74 -28.31
N LEU A 50 -28.82 -14.43 -28.85
CA LEU A 50 -28.60 -13.19 -29.63
C LEU A 50 -29.49 -13.15 -30.89
N ASP A 51 -29.61 -14.25 -31.63
CA ASP A 51 -30.50 -14.34 -32.81
C ASP A 51 -31.98 -14.15 -32.42
N GLN A 52 -32.41 -14.72 -31.28
CA GLN A 52 -33.79 -14.59 -30.78
C GLN A 52 -34.10 -13.15 -30.35
N ALA A 53 -33.19 -12.48 -29.64
CA ALA A 53 -33.37 -11.08 -29.25
C ALA A 53 -33.39 -10.14 -30.48
N TYR A 54 -32.48 -10.35 -31.44
CA TYR A 54 -32.46 -9.56 -32.67
C TYR A 54 -33.72 -9.75 -33.52
N ALA A 55 -34.21 -10.99 -33.67
CA ALA A 55 -35.41 -11.27 -34.45
C ALA A 55 -36.69 -10.60 -33.91
N VAL A 56 -36.75 -10.27 -32.62
CA VAL A 56 -37.86 -9.51 -32.02
C VAL A 56 -37.62 -8.00 -32.08
N LEU A 57 -36.38 -7.54 -31.85
CA LEU A 57 -36.06 -6.11 -31.77
C LEU A 57 -35.80 -5.42 -33.12
N ALA A 58 -35.62 -6.20 -34.19
CA ALA A 58 -35.50 -5.70 -35.57
C ALA A 58 -36.85 -5.56 -36.30
N ASP A 59 -37.91 -6.19 -35.80
CA ASP A 59 -39.26 -6.11 -36.36
C ASP A 59 -40.09 -5.06 -35.60
N GLU A 60 -40.69 -4.11 -36.32
CA GLU A 60 -41.36 -2.95 -35.73
C GLU A 60 -42.62 -3.33 -34.93
N ASP A 61 -43.41 -4.31 -35.40
CA ASP A 61 -44.63 -4.77 -34.74
C ASP A 61 -44.29 -5.63 -33.51
N LEU A 62 -43.33 -6.55 -33.62
CA LEU A 62 -42.89 -7.40 -32.50
C LEU A 62 -42.21 -6.58 -31.40
N ARG A 63 -41.37 -5.61 -31.77
CA ARG A 63 -40.74 -4.69 -30.83
C ARG A 63 -41.77 -3.81 -30.11
N ALA A 64 -42.72 -3.22 -30.84
CA ALA A 64 -43.75 -2.39 -30.23
C ALA A 64 -44.66 -3.18 -29.26
N ALA A 65 -44.89 -4.47 -29.52
CA ALA A 65 -45.59 -5.36 -28.59
C ALA A 65 -44.74 -5.72 -27.36
N TYR A 66 -43.43 -5.90 -27.53
CA TYR A 66 -42.50 -6.18 -26.43
C TYR A 66 -42.29 -4.97 -25.51
N ASP A 67 -42.16 -3.76 -26.08
CA ASP A 67 -42.04 -2.51 -25.33
C ASP A 67 -43.30 -2.24 -24.47
N GLN A 68 -44.49 -2.51 -25.01
CA GLN A 68 -45.74 -2.43 -24.25
C GLN A 68 -45.77 -3.40 -23.06
N LYS A 69 -45.17 -4.59 -23.19
CA LYS A 69 -45.05 -5.56 -22.09
C LYS A 69 -44.13 -5.00 -20.98
N ILE A 70 -42.92 -4.56 -21.33
CA ILE A 70 -41.96 -3.98 -20.35
C ILE A 70 -42.58 -2.78 -19.63
N LEU A 71 -43.26 -1.89 -20.35
CA LEU A 71 -43.89 -0.70 -19.78
C LEU A 71 -45.08 -1.05 -18.86
N ALA A 72 -45.87 -2.08 -19.19
CA ALA A 72 -46.95 -2.56 -18.33
C ALA A 72 -46.41 -3.19 -17.03
N GLU A 73 -45.34 -3.97 -17.11
CA GLU A 73 -44.64 -4.55 -15.95
C GLU A 73 -44.01 -3.46 -15.07
N SER A 74 -43.34 -2.48 -15.69
CA SER A 74 -42.72 -1.33 -15.00
C SER A 74 -43.73 -0.41 -14.31
N GLY A 75 -44.97 -0.33 -14.80
CA GLY A 75 -46.01 0.55 -14.26
C GLY A 75 -46.73 0.01 -13.02
N SER A 76 -46.43 -1.21 -12.55
CA SER A 76 -47.36 -1.99 -11.72
C SER A 76 -46.92 -2.32 -10.28
N SER A 77 -45.98 -1.59 -9.66
CA SER A 77 -45.87 -1.50 -8.19
C SER A 77 -44.88 -0.45 -7.66
N LEU A 78 -45.22 0.18 -6.53
CA LEU A 78 -44.32 1.03 -5.73
C LEU A 78 -43.41 0.23 -4.77
N GLU A 79 -43.54 -1.10 -4.72
CA GLU A 79 -42.70 -2.03 -3.94
C GLU A 79 -42.15 -3.16 -4.84
N ALA A 80 -41.83 -2.86 -6.10
CA ALA A 80 -41.37 -3.85 -7.06
C ALA A 80 -39.97 -4.40 -6.70
N LYS A 81 -39.92 -5.69 -6.33
CA LYS A 81 -38.68 -6.48 -6.40
C LYS A 81 -38.33 -6.74 -7.89
N PRO A 82 -37.07 -6.69 -8.31
CA PRO A 82 -36.67 -7.00 -9.69
C PRO A 82 -36.82 -8.51 -9.95
N ALA A 83 -37.94 -8.94 -10.54
CA ALA A 83 -38.26 -10.38 -10.64
C ALA A 83 -39.14 -10.86 -11.82
N GLU A 84 -39.89 -10.00 -12.52
CA GLU A 84 -40.92 -10.47 -13.48
C GLU A 84 -40.64 -10.20 -14.97
N SER A 85 -39.76 -9.26 -15.32
CA SER A 85 -39.23 -9.09 -16.70
C SER A 85 -38.21 -10.19 -17.09
N ALA A 86 -38.28 -11.35 -16.44
CA ALA A 86 -37.32 -12.44 -16.56
C ALA A 86 -37.69 -13.40 -17.71
N MET A 87 -36.75 -13.65 -18.62
CA MET A 87 -36.92 -14.60 -19.71
C MET A 87 -37.08 -16.02 -19.18
N GLU A 88 -38.12 -16.74 -19.67
CA GLU A 88 -38.24 -18.18 -19.47
C GLU A 88 -37.35 -18.92 -20.48
N LEU A 89 -36.35 -19.61 -19.96
CA LEU A 89 -35.32 -20.32 -20.72
C LEU A 89 -35.45 -21.83 -20.53
N GLU A 90 -35.25 -22.59 -21.60
CA GLU A 90 -35.04 -24.04 -21.51
C GLU A 90 -33.72 -24.34 -20.78
N GLU A 91 -33.62 -25.52 -20.16
CA GLU A 91 -32.40 -25.91 -19.44
C GLU A 91 -31.18 -25.97 -20.38
N SER A 92 -31.37 -26.45 -21.61
CA SER A 92 -30.36 -26.42 -22.67
C SER A 92 -29.87 -25.02 -23.08
N GLN A 93 -30.61 -23.95 -22.71
CA GLN A 93 -30.20 -22.58 -22.96
C GLN A 93 -29.35 -21.97 -21.83
N LEU A 94 -29.28 -22.61 -20.65
CA LEU A 94 -28.68 -22.05 -19.42
C LEU A 94 -27.28 -21.48 -19.65
N VAL A 95 -26.33 -22.30 -20.15
CA VAL A 95 -24.94 -21.86 -20.36
C VAL A 95 -24.87 -20.66 -21.31
N GLY A 96 -25.64 -20.65 -22.40
CA GLY A 96 -25.65 -19.50 -23.32
C GLY A 96 -26.09 -18.20 -22.66
N ALA A 97 -26.98 -18.27 -21.66
CA ALA A 97 -27.40 -17.13 -20.86
C ALA A 97 -26.40 -16.78 -19.74
N LEU A 98 -25.73 -17.77 -19.13
CA LEU A 98 -24.61 -17.51 -18.19
C LEU A 98 -23.46 -16.75 -18.88
N LEU A 99 -23.15 -17.07 -20.14
CA LEU A 99 -22.18 -16.31 -20.94
C LEU A 99 -22.65 -14.86 -21.19
N LEU A 100 -23.94 -14.64 -21.44
CA LEU A 100 -24.50 -13.28 -21.63
C LEU A 100 -24.49 -12.47 -20.33
N LEU A 101 -24.73 -13.11 -19.17
CA LEU A 101 -24.54 -12.48 -17.86
C LEU A 101 -23.05 -12.13 -17.62
N GLN A 102 -22.12 -12.99 -18.03
CA GLN A 102 -20.68 -12.72 -17.92
C GLN A 102 -20.25 -11.54 -18.81
N ASP A 103 -20.82 -11.43 -20.01
CA ASP A 103 -20.64 -10.30 -20.94
C ASP A 103 -21.29 -8.99 -20.43
N LEU A 104 -22.09 -9.05 -19.36
CA LEU A 104 -22.77 -7.90 -18.72
C LEU A 104 -22.22 -7.57 -17.33
N GLY A 105 -21.41 -8.43 -16.72
CA GLY A 105 -20.87 -8.25 -15.36
C GLY A 105 -21.76 -8.76 -14.22
N GLU A 106 -22.83 -9.50 -14.52
CA GLU A 106 -23.85 -9.94 -13.55
C GLU A 106 -23.40 -11.18 -12.75
N TYR A 107 -22.23 -11.09 -12.12
CA TYR A 107 -21.52 -12.21 -11.49
C TYR A 107 -22.30 -12.89 -10.35
N SER A 108 -23.08 -12.12 -9.59
CA SER A 108 -23.93 -12.65 -8.50
C SER A 108 -25.01 -13.61 -9.03
N THR A 109 -25.69 -13.22 -10.11
CA THR A 109 -26.72 -14.02 -10.79
C THR A 109 -26.13 -15.27 -11.45
N ILE A 110 -24.91 -15.20 -12.00
CA ILE A 110 -24.20 -16.39 -12.52
C ILE A 110 -23.96 -17.42 -11.41
N LEU A 111 -23.52 -16.97 -10.24
CA LEU A 111 -23.23 -17.85 -9.11
C LEU A 111 -24.50 -18.47 -8.51
N GLU A 112 -25.61 -17.73 -8.45
CA GLU A 112 -26.92 -18.27 -8.03
C GLU A 112 -27.46 -19.32 -9.01
N LEU A 113 -27.47 -19.01 -10.31
CA LEU A 113 -28.02 -19.89 -11.35
C LEU A 113 -27.15 -21.13 -11.59
N GLY A 114 -25.83 -20.95 -11.68
CA GLY A 114 -24.89 -22.07 -11.80
C GLY A 114 -24.90 -22.93 -10.53
N GLY A 115 -24.91 -22.30 -9.36
CA GLY A 115 -24.98 -23.01 -8.07
C GLY A 115 -26.28 -23.81 -7.90
N THR A 116 -27.43 -23.26 -8.30
CA THR A 116 -28.72 -23.99 -8.25
C THR A 116 -28.81 -25.10 -9.30
N TYR A 117 -28.16 -24.96 -10.46
CA TYR A 117 -28.03 -26.04 -11.44
C TYR A 117 -27.14 -27.19 -10.93
N LEU A 118 -25.93 -26.90 -10.45
CA LEU A 118 -24.97 -27.92 -9.98
C LEU A 118 -25.45 -28.66 -8.72
N ASN A 119 -26.19 -28.00 -7.82
CA ASN A 119 -26.73 -28.64 -6.61
C ASN A 119 -28.02 -29.45 -6.87
N ARG A 120 -28.47 -29.63 -8.11
CA ARG A 120 -29.71 -30.38 -8.41
C ARG A 120 -29.54 -31.88 -8.15
N SER A 121 -30.52 -32.50 -7.50
CA SER A 121 -30.56 -33.96 -7.35
C SER A 121 -30.85 -34.63 -8.70
N ILE A 122 -29.91 -35.42 -9.22
CA ILE A 122 -30.07 -36.16 -10.48
C ILE A 122 -31.18 -37.22 -10.32
N ASP A 123 -32.35 -36.98 -10.91
CA ASP A 123 -33.42 -37.98 -10.97
C ASP A 123 -33.14 -39.02 -12.06
N LEU A 124 -32.57 -40.15 -11.63
CA LEU A 124 -32.23 -41.30 -12.48
C LEU A 124 -33.42 -41.91 -13.25
N ASN A 125 -34.66 -41.51 -12.95
CA ASN A 125 -35.86 -41.95 -13.68
C ASN A 125 -36.15 -41.08 -14.92
N GLN A 126 -35.53 -39.90 -15.03
CA GLN A 126 -35.71 -38.98 -16.16
C GLN A 126 -34.49 -39.05 -17.10
N LEU A 127 -34.59 -39.89 -18.13
CA LEU A 127 -33.63 -39.92 -19.24
C LEU A 127 -33.57 -38.53 -19.91
N PRO A 128 -32.38 -37.93 -20.12
CA PRO A 128 -32.27 -36.63 -20.77
C PRO A 128 -32.85 -36.64 -22.20
N THR A 129 -33.98 -35.97 -22.40
CA THR A 129 -34.64 -35.82 -23.71
C THR A 129 -33.92 -34.80 -24.61
N GLN A 130 -33.06 -33.97 -24.03
CA GLN A 130 -32.16 -33.04 -24.70
C GLN A 130 -30.70 -33.42 -24.38
N ALA A 131 -29.74 -32.94 -25.18
CA ALA A 131 -28.33 -33.09 -24.84
C ALA A 131 -28.06 -32.40 -23.49
N PRO A 132 -27.30 -33.02 -22.57
CA PRO A 132 -27.02 -32.43 -21.27
C PRO A 132 -26.27 -31.11 -21.45
N VAL A 133 -26.60 -30.14 -20.59
CA VAL A 133 -25.79 -28.93 -20.43
C VAL A 133 -24.39 -29.36 -19.99
N SER A 134 -23.37 -28.80 -20.61
CA SER A 134 -21.98 -29.02 -20.23
C SER A 134 -21.75 -28.45 -18.83
N GLU A 135 -21.63 -29.33 -17.84
CA GLU A 135 -21.31 -28.97 -16.46
C GLU A 135 -19.94 -28.28 -16.37
N GLU A 136 -18.99 -28.67 -17.23
CA GLU A 136 -17.70 -27.99 -17.40
C GLU A 136 -17.86 -26.52 -17.84
N ASP A 137 -18.77 -26.19 -18.78
CA ASP A 137 -19.02 -24.81 -19.20
C ASP A 137 -19.73 -23.98 -18.09
N VAL A 138 -20.60 -24.61 -17.28
CA VAL A 138 -21.22 -23.96 -16.10
C VAL A 138 -20.16 -23.62 -15.06
N VAL A 139 -19.32 -24.61 -14.70
CA VAL A 139 -18.21 -24.47 -13.75
C VAL A 139 -17.20 -23.42 -14.22
N LEU A 140 -16.87 -23.41 -15.52
CA LEU A 140 -16.03 -22.38 -16.14
C LEU A 140 -16.63 -20.99 -15.97
N THR A 141 -17.93 -20.82 -16.24
CA THR A 141 -18.59 -19.51 -16.12
C THR A 141 -18.64 -19.04 -14.66
N MET A 142 -18.93 -19.92 -13.72
CA MET A 142 -18.90 -19.61 -12.28
C MET A 142 -17.50 -19.26 -11.77
N ALA A 143 -16.46 -19.97 -12.23
CA ALA A 143 -15.08 -19.67 -11.86
C ALA A 143 -14.61 -18.32 -12.44
N LEU A 144 -15.05 -17.96 -13.65
CA LEU A 144 -14.80 -16.65 -14.25
C LEU A 144 -15.58 -15.52 -13.55
N ALA A 145 -16.83 -15.77 -13.12
CA ALA A 145 -17.58 -14.83 -12.30
C ALA A 145 -16.89 -14.56 -10.95
N HIS A 146 -16.36 -15.59 -10.30
CA HIS A 146 -15.54 -15.45 -9.09
C HIS A 146 -14.23 -14.69 -9.33
N LEU A 147 -13.56 -14.92 -10.47
CA LEU A 147 -12.31 -14.26 -10.83
C LEU A 147 -12.51 -12.75 -11.06
N GLU A 148 -13.42 -12.37 -11.95
CA GLU A 148 -13.60 -10.96 -12.29
C GLU A 148 -14.28 -10.18 -11.14
N SER A 149 -15.19 -10.80 -10.37
CA SER A 149 -15.72 -10.20 -9.13
C SER A 149 -14.63 -9.97 -8.07
N GLY A 150 -13.68 -10.91 -7.92
CA GLY A 150 -12.51 -10.71 -7.06
C GLY A 150 -11.63 -9.54 -7.53
N ARG A 151 -11.48 -9.37 -8.84
CA ARG A 151 -10.72 -8.25 -9.43
C ARG A 151 -11.44 -6.90 -9.28
N GLU A 152 -12.76 -6.85 -9.34
CA GLU A 152 -13.52 -5.64 -9.01
C GLU A 152 -13.37 -5.25 -7.54
N LEU A 153 -13.53 -6.21 -6.62
CA LEU A 153 -13.36 -5.96 -5.19
C LEU A 153 -11.95 -5.47 -4.86
N TRP A 154 -10.92 -6.02 -5.52
CA TRP A 154 -9.54 -5.55 -5.38
C TRP A 154 -9.36 -4.11 -5.91
N GLN A 155 -9.94 -3.77 -7.07
CA GLN A 155 -9.93 -2.39 -7.60
C GLN A 155 -10.65 -1.40 -6.65
N GLN A 156 -11.65 -1.87 -5.91
CA GLN A 156 -12.37 -1.11 -4.88
C GLN A 156 -11.63 -1.06 -3.52
N GLN A 157 -10.44 -1.66 -3.40
CA GLN A 157 -9.64 -1.78 -2.16
C GLN A 157 -10.27 -2.66 -1.06
N HIS A 158 -11.19 -3.55 -1.43
CA HIS A 158 -11.78 -4.57 -0.55
C HIS A 158 -10.98 -5.88 -0.64
N PHE A 159 -9.79 -5.93 -0.05
CA PHE A 159 -8.81 -7.00 -0.32
C PHE A 159 -9.20 -8.36 0.27
N GLU A 160 -9.71 -8.42 1.49
CA GLU A 160 -10.18 -9.70 2.07
C GLU A 160 -11.42 -10.25 1.34
N PRO A 161 -12.48 -9.47 1.04
CA PRO A 161 -13.57 -9.93 0.16
C PRO A 161 -13.12 -10.36 -1.24
N ALA A 162 -12.12 -9.69 -1.82
CA ALA A 162 -11.53 -10.10 -3.10
C ALA A 162 -10.86 -11.48 -3.00
N SER A 163 -10.06 -11.70 -1.96
CA SER A 163 -9.41 -13.00 -1.71
C SER A 163 -10.43 -14.11 -1.44
N GLU A 164 -11.50 -13.82 -0.69
CA GLU A 164 -12.63 -14.74 -0.52
C GLU A 164 -13.27 -15.15 -1.87
N ALA A 165 -13.53 -14.20 -2.76
CA ALA A 165 -14.13 -14.47 -4.07
C ALA A 165 -13.21 -15.35 -4.93
N LEU A 166 -11.92 -15.01 -5.00
CA LEU A 166 -10.91 -15.80 -5.71
C LEU A 166 -10.73 -17.20 -5.11
N LEU A 167 -10.69 -17.34 -3.79
CA LEU A 167 -10.61 -18.65 -3.12
C LEU A 167 -11.83 -19.53 -3.41
N LYS A 168 -13.04 -18.96 -3.46
CA LYS A 168 -14.27 -19.69 -3.86
C LYS A 168 -14.15 -20.21 -5.30
N GLY A 169 -13.72 -19.36 -6.24
CA GLY A 169 -13.47 -19.76 -7.63
C GLY A 169 -12.39 -20.86 -7.76
N LYS A 170 -11.26 -20.71 -7.07
CA LYS A 170 -10.19 -21.72 -7.07
C LYS A 170 -10.66 -23.05 -6.48
N ASN A 171 -11.40 -23.01 -5.38
CA ASN A 171 -11.90 -24.21 -4.70
C ASN A 171 -12.90 -24.97 -5.57
N LEU A 172 -13.79 -24.27 -6.29
CA LEU A 172 -14.72 -24.87 -7.25
C LEU A 172 -13.96 -25.65 -8.34
N LEU A 173 -13.00 -25.00 -9.03
CA LEU A 173 -12.16 -25.65 -10.04
C LEU A 173 -11.34 -26.83 -9.48
N SER A 174 -10.94 -26.77 -8.20
CA SER A 174 -10.17 -27.83 -7.53
C SER A 174 -11.03 -29.03 -7.15
N GLN A 175 -12.32 -28.83 -6.85
CA GLN A 175 -13.28 -29.90 -6.56
C GLN A 175 -13.62 -30.67 -7.85
N GLU A 176 -13.90 -29.92 -8.93
CA GLU A 176 -14.24 -30.46 -10.26
C GLU A 176 -12.99 -30.85 -11.10
N GLN A 177 -11.78 -30.65 -10.56
CA GLN A 177 -10.49 -31.04 -11.14
C GLN A 177 -10.23 -30.49 -12.57
N CYS A 178 -10.80 -29.33 -12.89
CA CYS A 178 -10.84 -28.76 -14.24
C CYS A 178 -10.07 -27.43 -14.36
N PHE A 179 -9.83 -27.02 -15.61
CA PHE A 179 -9.20 -25.73 -16.01
C PHE A 179 -7.94 -25.33 -15.19
N PRO A 180 -6.85 -26.13 -15.19
CA PRO A 180 -5.65 -25.84 -14.40
C PRO A 180 -4.97 -24.50 -14.75
N GLU A 181 -5.09 -24.03 -16.00
CA GLU A 181 -4.62 -22.70 -16.41
C GLU A 181 -5.37 -21.58 -15.69
N LEU A 182 -6.70 -21.73 -15.51
CA LEU A 182 -7.54 -20.76 -14.79
C LEU A 182 -7.30 -20.84 -13.27
N GLN A 183 -7.03 -22.04 -12.72
CA GLN A 183 -6.55 -22.18 -11.34
C GLN A 183 -5.23 -21.43 -11.12
N GLN A 184 -4.33 -21.44 -12.11
CA GLN A 184 -3.07 -20.70 -12.06
C GLN A 184 -3.29 -19.18 -12.25
N GLU A 185 -4.22 -18.74 -13.10
CA GLU A 185 -4.62 -17.33 -13.22
C GLU A 185 -5.14 -16.79 -11.87
N ILE A 186 -6.09 -17.50 -11.25
CA ILE A 186 -6.66 -17.15 -9.93
C ILE A 186 -5.58 -17.18 -8.82
N GLN A 187 -4.69 -18.19 -8.81
CA GLN A 187 -3.59 -18.27 -7.86
C GLN A 187 -2.63 -17.08 -7.99
N THR A 188 -2.34 -16.67 -9.23
CA THR A 188 -1.43 -15.55 -9.51
C THR A 188 -2.00 -14.21 -9.03
N ASP A 189 -3.32 -14.05 -8.98
CA ASP A 189 -3.97 -12.86 -8.42
C ASP A 189 -4.12 -12.94 -6.88
N LEU A 190 -4.35 -14.13 -6.32
CA LEU A 190 -4.27 -14.38 -4.86
C LEU A 190 -2.88 -14.06 -4.30
N ASP A 191 -1.81 -14.45 -4.99
CA ASP A 191 -0.44 -14.21 -4.53
C ASP A 191 -0.09 -12.72 -4.47
N LYS A 192 -0.54 -11.92 -5.46
CA LYS A 192 -0.42 -10.45 -5.46
C LYS A 192 -1.31 -9.77 -4.41
N LEU A 193 -2.43 -10.38 -4.02
CA LEU A 193 -3.31 -9.89 -2.95
C LEU A 193 -2.71 -10.11 -1.55
N ARG A 194 -1.87 -11.13 -1.38
CA ARG A 194 -1.29 -11.55 -0.10
C ARG A 194 -0.69 -10.41 0.77
N PRO A 195 0.07 -9.44 0.24
CA PRO A 195 0.59 -8.31 1.04
C PRO A 195 -0.51 -7.42 1.60
N TYR A 196 -1.59 -7.20 0.84
CA TYR A 196 -2.73 -6.40 1.27
C TYR A 196 -3.52 -7.11 2.38
N GLN A 197 -3.74 -8.42 2.25
CA GLN A 197 -4.35 -9.24 3.31
C GLN A 197 -3.55 -9.21 4.61
N VAL A 198 -2.20 -9.23 4.53
CA VAL A 198 -1.34 -9.08 5.71
C VAL A 198 -1.58 -7.72 6.38
N LEU A 199 -1.62 -6.63 5.62
CA LEU A 199 -1.87 -5.29 6.19
C LEU A 199 -3.29 -5.15 6.76
N GLU A 200 -4.31 -5.65 6.06
CA GLU A 200 -5.71 -5.59 6.49
C GLU A 200 -5.92 -6.37 7.79
N ARG A 201 -5.48 -7.64 7.85
CA ARG A 201 -5.58 -8.50 9.05
C ARG A 201 -4.74 -8.00 10.22
N LEU A 202 -3.62 -7.32 9.97
CA LEU A 202 -2.81 -6.67 11.02
C LEU A 202 -3.33 -5.28 11.41
N SER A 203 -4.30 -4.72 10.69
CA SER A 203 -5.06 -3.54 11.12
C SER A 203 -6.14 -3.86 12.16
N LEU A 204 -6.64 -5.11 12.17
CA LEU A 204 -7.62 -5.61 13.15
C LEU A 204 -7.15 -5.46 14.61
N PRO A 205 -8.07 -5.47 15.61
CA PRO A 205 -7.74 -5.41 17.03
C PRO A 205 -6.71 -6.46 17.47
N THR A 206 -5.99 -6.19 18.56
CA THR A 206 -4.91 -7.08 19.06
C THR A 206 -5.45 -8.38 19.66
N ASP A 207 -6.72 -8.39 20.07
CA ASP A 207 -7.47 -9.54 20.58
C ASP A 207 -8.19 -10.35 19.49
N ASP A 208 -8.11 -9.93 18.23
CA ASP A 208 -8.76 -10.59 17.09
C ASP A 208 -7.95 -11.85 16.65
N PRO A 209 -8.58 -13.04 16.52
CA PRO A 209 -7.88 -14.25 16.10
C PRO A 209 -7.38 -14.22 14.65
N GLU A 210 -7.97 -13.42 13.75
CA GLU A 210 -7.56 -13.33 12.35
C GLU A 210 -6.23 -12.59 12.19
N ARG A 211 -5.89 -11.73 13.16
CA ARG A 211 -4.57 -11.10 13.29
C ARG A 211 -3.44 -12.12 13.29
N GLN A 212 -3.61 -13.23 14.00
CA GLN A 212 -2.62 -14.30 14.06
C GLN A 212 -2.41 -14.95 12.68
N GLN A 213 -3.46 -15.05 11.86
CA GLN A 213 -3.33 -15.52 10.48
C GLN A 213 -2.62 -14.49 9.59
N GLY A 214 -2.78 -13.19 9.85
CA GLY A 214 -1.98 -12.13 9.23
C GLY A 214 -0.48 -12.26 9.54
N LEU A 215 -0.11 -12.54 10.80
CA LEU A 215 1.28 -12.82 11.19
C LEU A 215 1.85 -14.09 10.52
N LEU A 216 1.03 -15.14 10.37
CA LEU A 216 1.44 -16.37 9.71
C LEU A 216 1.68 -16.17 8.20
N LEU A 217 0.79 -15.44 7.51
CA LEU A 217 0.95 -15.09 6.09
C LEU A 217 2.21 -14.24 5.85
N LEU A 218 2.49 -13.28 6.74
CA LEU A 218 3.71 -12.47 6.73
C LEU A 218 4.97 -13.34 6.90
N GLN A 219 4.98 -14.26 7.88
CA GLN A 219 6.11 -15.15 8.10
C GLN A 219 6.32 -16.10 6.91
N GLU A 220 5.25 -16.57 6.27
CA GLU A 220 5.33 -17.36 5.04
C GLU A 220 5.97 -16.55 3.90
N MET A 221 5.54 -15.30 3.66
CA MET A 221 6.17 -14.42 2.66
C MET A 221 7.68 -14.27 2.93
N LEU A 222 8.08 -14.02 4.18
CA LEU A 222 9.49 -13.92 4.57
C LEU A 222 10.25 -15.24 4.37
N ASP A 223 9.67 -16.39 4.72
CA ASP A 223 10.31 -17.70 4.54
C ASP A 223 10.35 -18.17 3.07
N GLN A 224 9.43 -17.71 2.21
CA GLN A 224 9.50 -17.86 0.75
C GLN A 224 10.60 -16.94 0.16
N ARG A 225 10.62 -15.66 0.51
CA ARG A 225 11.58 -14.65 0.00
C ARG A 225 13.02 -14.88 0.47
N GLY A 226 13.20 -15.38 1.70
CA GLY A 226 14.50 -15.55 2.37
C GLY A 226 14.85 -14.46 3.37
N GLY A 227 13.84 -13.88 4.01
CA GLY A 227 13.93 -12.72 4.90
C GLY A 227 13.79 -11.39 4.16
N ILE A 228 13.94 -10.30 4.91
CA ILE A 228 13.66 -8.93 4.44
C ILE A 228 14.57 -8.51 3.28
N ASP A 229 15.89 -8.75 3.40
CA ASP A 229 16.87 -8.55 2.32
C ASP A 229 16.82 -9.67 1.24
N GLY A 230 15.79 -10.52 1.27
CA GLY A 230 15.61 -11.69 0.42
C GLY A 230 15.39 -11.34 -1.05
N ARG A 231 15.84 -12.25 -1.93
CA ARG A 231 15.82 -12.10 -3.40
C ARG A 231 15.20 -13.29 -4.13
N ARG A 232 14.54 -14.21 -3.41
CA ARG A 232 13.72 -15.25 -4.03
C ARG A 232 12.34 -14.67 -4.30
N ASP A 233 11.69 -15.21 -5.32
CA ASP A 233 10.30 -14.88 -5.63
C ASP A 233 9.38 -15.47 -4.54
N ASP A 234 8.52 -14.62 -3.98
CA ASP A 234 7.45 -14.99 -3.04
C ASP A 234 6.05 -14.93 -3.70
N LEU A 235 6.04 -14.75 -5.04
CA LEU A 235 4.88 -14.62 -5.92
C LEU A 235 4.02 -13.35 -5.70
N SER A 236 4.36 -12.50 -4.72
CA SER A 236 3.61 -11.27 -4.42
C SER A 236 3.75 -10.18 -5.49
N GLY A 237 4.72 -10.31 -6.39
CA GLY A 237 5.11 -9.27 -7.35
C GLY A 237 5.93 -8.12 -6.74
N LEU A 238 6.16 -8.10 -5.42
CA LEU A 238 6.92 -7.02 -4.77
C LEU A 238 8.42 -7.14 -5.03
N GLY A 239 8.96 -6.15 -5.75
CA GLY A 239 10.42 -5.94 -5.89
C GLY A 239 11.11 -5.68 -4.55
N ILE A 240 12.45 -5.58 -4.54
CA ILE A 240 13.20 -5.39 -3.28
C ILE A 240 12.77 -4.10 -2.58
N ASP A 241 12.71 -2.99 -3.32
CA ASP A 241 12.38 -1.68 -2.76
C ASP A 241 10.90 -1.56 -2.33
N ASP A 242 9.98 -2.19 -3.08
CA ASP A 242 8.56 -2.21 -2.72
C ASP A 242 8.25 -3.16 -1.55
N PHE A 243 8.99 -4.26 -1.41
CA PHE A 243 8.91 -5.09 -0.20
C PHE A 243 9.44 -4.35 1.03
N LEU A 244 10.49 -3.53 0.89
CA LEU A 244 10.97 -2.66 1.97
C LEU A 244 9.93 -1.59 2.35
N ARG A 245 9.21 -1.00 1.37
CA ARG A 245 8.08 -0.09 1.63
C ARG A 245 6.91 -0.80 2.35
N PHE A 246 6.58 -2.01 1.92
CA PHE A 246 5.60 -2.87 2.60
C PHE A 246 6.00 -3.15 4.05
N VAL A 247 7.28 -3.48 4.31
CA VAL A 247 7.81 -3.66 5.68
C VAL A 247 7.80 -2.34 6.48
N GLN A 248 8.04 -1.18 5.85
CA GLN A 248 7.92 0.12 6.52
C GLN A 248 6.47 0.41 6.95
N GLN A 249 5.48 0.20 6.07
CA GLN A 249 4.05 0.39 6.36
C GLN A 249 3.56 -0.61 7.43
N LEU A 250 3.98 -1.87 7.33
CA LEU A 250 3.65 -2.95 8.26
C LEU A 250 3.93 -2.59 9.73
N ARG A 251 5.01 -1.84 10.01
CA ARG A 251 5.43 -1.55 11.39
C ARG A 251 4.32 -0.89 12.22
N SER A 252 3.66 0.16 11.71
CA SER A 252 2.59 0.86 12.46
C SER A 252 1.37 -0.02 12.79
N HIS A 253 1.21 -1.16 12.11
CA HIS A 253 0.17 -2.15 12.41
C HIS A 253 0.59 -3.18 13.48
N LEU A 254 1.89 -3.29 13.77
CA LEU A 254 2.48 -4.22 14.73
C LEU A 254 2.80 -3.53 16.07
N THR A 255 2.64 -4.26 17.16
CA THR A 255 3.10 -3.88 18.49
C THR A 255 4.62 -4.04 18.65
N VAL A 256 5.16 -3.47 19.74
CA VAL A 256 6.57 -3.64 20.16
C VAL A 256 6.98 -5.12 20.22
N VAL A 257 6.16 -5.96 20.85
CA VAL A 257 6.47 -7.39 21.04
C VAL A 257 6.50 -8.12 19.70
N GLU A 258 5.49 -7.91 18.85
CA GLU A 258 5.42 -8.55 17.53
C GLU A 258 6.58 -8.10 16.62
N GLN A 259 6.96 -6.81 16.63
CA GLN A 259 8.14 -6.33 15.89
C GLN A 259 9.45 -6.88 16.46
N GLN A 260 9.58 -6.99 17.79
CA GLN A 260 10.77 -7.59 18.39
C GLN A 260 10.90 -9.06 17.98
N GLU A 261 9.86 -9.87 18.16
CA GLU A 261 9.89 -11.29 17.79
C GLU A 261 10.14 -11.50 16.29
N LEU A 262 9.47 -10.75 15.43
CA LEU A 262 9.63 -10.81 13.98
C LEU A 262 11.06 -10.41 13.54
N PHE A 263 11.53 -9.23 13.95
CA PHE A 263 12.81 -8.72 13.46
C PHE A 263 14.01 -9.39 14.15
N GLU A 264 13.91 -9.81 15.42
CA GLU A 264 14.96 -10.61 16.05
C GLU A 264 15.06 -12.02 15.44
N ARG A 265 13.95 -12.62 14.97
CA ARG A 265 13.97 -13.85 14.16
C ARG A 265 14.65 -13.63 12.82
N GLU A 266 14.23 -12.61 12.07
CA GLU A 266 14.78 -12.35 10.74
C GLU A 266 16.24 -11.86 10.78
N ALA A 267 16.68 -11.21 11.86
CA ALA A 267 18.08 -10.86 12.13
C ALA A 267 18.98 -12.06 12.46
N GLN A 268 18.45 -13.29 12.59
CA GLN A 268 19.27 -14.52 12.61
C GLN A 268 19.71 -14.93 11.20
N ARG A 269 19.03 -14.43 10.15
CA ARG A 269 19.53 -14.48 8.77
C ARG A 269 20.56 -13.36 8.57
N PRO A 270 21.46 -13.45 7.57
CA PRO A 270 22.43 -12.39 7.28
C PRO A 270 21.77 -11.16 6.61
N SER A 271 20.88 -10.48 7.35
CA SER A 271 20.15 -9.28 6.94
C SER A 271 20.59 -8.08 7.77
N ALA A 272 21.00 -7.01 7.10
CA ALA A 272 21.35 -5.75 7.75
C ALA A 272 20.09 -4.98 8.16
N VAL A 273 19.07 -4.97 7.29
CA VAL A 273 17.79 -4.28 7.56
C VAL A 273 17.07 -4.93 8.73
N ALA A 274 16.99 -6.26 8.80
CA ALA A 274 16.37 -6.94 9.95
C ALA A 274 17.13 -6.66 11.25
N SER A 275 18.47 -6.62 11.21
CA SER A 275 19.30 -6.29 12.39
C SER A 275 19.08 -4.85 12.88
N TYR A 276 18.89 -3.89 11.98
CA TYR A 276 18.59 -2.50 12.30
C TYR A 276 17.17 -2.36 12.89
N LEU A 277 16.16 -2.96 12.24
CA LEU A 277 14.78 -2.97 12.72
C LEU A 277 14.62 -3.68 14.07
N ALA A 278 15.34 -4.78 14.30
CA ALA A 278 15.41 -5.46 15.59
C ALA A 278 16.01 -4.55 16.68
N SER A 279 17.04 -3.77 16.34
CA SER A 279 17.64 -2.80 17.27
C SER A 279 16.63 -1.71 17.65
N TYR A 280 15.88 -1.17 16.68
CA TYR A 280 14.80 -0.21 16.94
C TYR A 280 13.69 -0.79 17.82
N ALA A 281 13.25 -2.03 17.59
CA ALA A 281 12.24 -2.71 18.42
C ALA A 281 12.75 -2.95 19.86
N LEU A 282 14.02 -3.33 20.02
CA LEU A 282 14.68 -3.51 21.31
C LEU A 282 14.84 -2.18 22.09
N VAL A 283 15.15 -1.07 21.42
CA VAL A 283 15.15 0.25 22.08
C VAL A 283 13.74 0.67 22.48
N ALA A 284 12.76 0.54 21.56
CA ALA A 284 11.37 0.89 21.82
C ALA A 284 10.83 0.17 23.07
N GLY A 285 10.94 -1.17 23.10
CA GLY A 285 10.53 -1.97 24.25
C GLY A 285 11.40 -1.76 25.49
N GLY A 286 12.71 -1.60 25.33
CA GLY A 286 13.64 -1.36 26.43
C GLY A 286 13.36 -0.05 27.17
N PHE A 287 12.95 0.99 26.44
CA PHE A 287 12.52 2.26 27.01
C PHE A 287 11.09 2.19 27.56
N SER A 288 10.10 1.77 26.73
CA SER A 288 8.68 1.81 27.13
C SER A 288 8.30 0.81 28.23
N GLU A 289 8.96 -0.36 28.27
CA GLU A 289 8.71 -1.39 29.29
C GLU A 289 9.63 -1.26 30.52
N GLY A 290 10.52 -0.26 30.55
CA GLY A 290 11.49 -0.06 31.64
C GLY A 290 12.52 -1.18 31.77
N GLN A 291 13.02 -1.69 30.64
CA GLN A 291 13.95 -2.83 30.56
C GLN A 291 15.29 -2.46 29.88
N PRO A 292 16.24 -1.85 30.63
CA PRO A 292 17.57 -1.50 30.12
C PRO A 292 18.32 -2.63 29.40
N ALA A 293 18.09 -3.90 29.80
CA ALA A 293 18.70 -5.06 29.16
C ALA A 293 18.35 -5.21 27.67
N LYS A 294 17.17 -4.75 27.21
CA LYS A 294 16.84 -4.72 25.78
C LYS A 294 17.64 -3.62 25.05
N ILE A 295 17.85 -2.46 25.68
CA ILE A 295 18.67 -1.37 25.13
C ILE A 295 20.15 -1.79 25.01
N GLN A 296 20.66 -2.56 25.97
CA GLN A 296 22.01 -3.14 25.89
C GLN A 296 22.16 -4.11 24.70
N GLN A 297 21.12 -4.92 24.43
CA GLN A 297 21.09 -5.80 23.26
C GLN A 297 20.99 -5.02 21.94
N ALA A 298 20.23 -3.93 21.90
CA ALA A 298 20.21 -3.02 20.75
C ALA A 298 21.58 -2.40 20.49
N GLN A 299 22.28 -1.92 21.53
CA GLN A 299 23.61 -1.35 21.40
C GLN A 299 24.62 -2.34 20.80
N ALA A 300 24.61 -3.60 21.25
CA ALA A 300 25.47 -4.65 20.69
C ALA A 300 25.11 -5.05 19.25
N ARG A 301 23.84 -4.91 18.84
CA ARG A 301 23.44 -5.08 17.43
C ARG A 301 23.87 -3.90 16.57
N LEU A 302 23.79 -2.67 17.08
CA LEU A 302 24.19 -1.44 16.38
C LEU A 302 25.71 -1.35 16.19
N SER A 303 26.52 -1.78 17.17
CA SER A 303 27.99 -1.81 17.02
C SER A 303 28.43 -2.79 15.93
N HIS A 304 27.79 -3.96 15.80
CA HIS A 304 28.01 -4.90 14.70
C HIS A 304 27.55 -4.38 13.31
N LEU A 305 26.76 -3.30 13.25
CA LEU A 305 26.36 -2.64 12.00
C LEU A 305 27.28 -1.47 11.61
N ALA A 306 28.08 -0.93 12.55
CA ALA A 306 28.97 0.21 12.34
C ALA A 306 30.00 0.00 11.21
N ASP A 307 30.40 -1.25 10.96
CA ASP A 307 31.26 -1.66 9.82
C ASP A 307 30.67 -1.34 8.43
N ARG A 308 29.37 -1.01 8.33
CA ARG A 308 28.61 -0.94 7.07
C ARG A 308 27.72 0.29 6.93
N GLN A 309 27.30 0.88 8.04
CA GLN A 309 26.40 2.02 8.13
C GLN A 309 26.81 2.85 9.35
N ASP A 310 26.74 4.18 9.26
CA ASP A 310 26.89 5.00 10.46
C ASP A 310 25.70 4.74 11.39
N THR A 311 26.00 4.29 12.61
CA THR A 311 25.05 4.06 13.70
C THR A 311 25.53 4.72 15.00
N TYR A 312 26.51 5.63 14.93
CA TYR A 312 27.18 6.16 16.12
C TYR A 312 26.28 7.09 16.94
N VAL A 313 25.31 7.78 16.30
CA VAL A 313 24.30 8.57 17.03
C VAL A 313 23.37 7.64 17.81
N GLU A 314 22.85 6.56 17.21
CA GLU A 314 22.01 5.58 17.92
C GLU A 314 22.78 4.82 19.00
N GLN A 315 24.07 4.53 18.79
CA GLN A 315 24.95 3.97 19.84
C GLN A 315 25.16 4.95 21.00
N ALA A 316 25.27 6.25 20.74
CA ALA A 316 25.37 7.28 21.77
C ALA A 316 24.05 7.47 22.53
N MET A 317 22.91 7.47 21.84
CA MET A 317 21.58 7.49 22.46
C MET A 317 21.36 6.24 23.33
N CYS A 318 21.74 5.06 22.85
CA CYS A 318 21.75 3.83 23.68
C CYS A 318 22.66 3.98 24.92
N SER A 319 23.87 4.53 24.78
CA SER A 319 24.77 4.80 25.92
C SER A 319 24.15 5.75 26.94
N LEU A 320 23.46 6.81 26.50
CA LEU A 320 22.76 7.73 27.39
C LEU A 320 21.62 7.02 28.14
N LEU A 321 20.75 6.28 27.44
CA LEU A 321 19.65 5.51 28.03
C LEU A 321 20.12 4.39 28.99
N LEU A 322 21.34 3.89 28.79
CA LEU A 322 22.02 2.96 29.70
C LEU A 322 22.75 3.65 30.87
N GLY A 323 22.61 4.97 31.04
CA GLY A 323 23.22 5.70 32.15
C GLY A 323 24.72 5.94 32.00
N HIS A 324 25.26 5.86 30.78
CA HIS A 324 26.68 6.01 30.46
C HIS A 324 26.97 7.29 29.65
N PRO A 325 26.74 8.51 30.19
CA PRO A 325 26.91 9.76 29.46
C PRO A 325 28.35 9.94 28.92
N ASN A 326 29.35 9.59 29.74
CA ASN A 326 30.77 9.63 29.35
C ASN A 326 31.10 8.75 28.14
N VAL A 327 30.35 7.67 27.90
CA VAL A 327 30.52 6.83 26.71
C VAL A 327 29.82 7.49 25.52
N ALA A 328 28.61 8.01 25.72
CA ALA A 328 27.85 8.69 24.68
C ALA A 328 28.61 9.88 24.05
N THR A 329 29.24 10.74 24.85
CA THR A 329 30.06 11.87 24.35
C THR A 329 31.37 11.43 23.70
N GLN A 330 31.88 10.23 24.01
CA GLN A 330 33.01 9.64 23.28
C GLN A 330 32.58 8.99 21.96
N THR A 331 31.34 8.51 21.85
CA THR A 331 30.79 7.90 20.62
C THR A 331 30.33 8.95 19.60
N LEU A 332 29.70 10.05 20.04
CA LEU A 332 29.14 11.07 19.13
C LEU A 332 30.13 11.59 18.06
N PRO A 333 31.40 11.95 18.37
CA PRO A 333 32.34 12.48 17.38
C PRO A 333 32.83 11.46 16.33
N LEU A 334 32.37 10.21 16.39
CA LEU A 334 32.65 9.17 15.38
C LEU A 334 31.63 9.19 14.22
N SER A 335 30.47 9.83 14.42
CA SER A 335 29.44 9.95 13.39
C SER A 335 29.83 10.95 12.28
N GLN A 336 29.27 10.72 11.10
CA GLN A 336 29.34 11.58 9.92
C GLN A 336 28.03 12.36 9.70
N ASP A 337 27.02 12.17 10.56
CA ASP A 337 25.76 12.91 10.54
C ASP A 337 25.92 14.30 11.18
N GLU A 338 26.38 15.26 10.39
CA GLU A 338 26.51 16.65 10.82
C GLU A 338 25.17 17.36 11.06
N GLU A 339 24.02 16.83 10.62
CA GLU A 339 22.70 17.42 10.93
C GLU A 339 22.29 17.08 12.37
N SER A 340 22.35 15.80 12.75
CA SER A 340 22.18 15.36 14.15
C SER A 340 23.21 16.02 15.08
N LEU A 341 24.48 16.03 14.68
CA LEU A 341 25.54 16.63 15.49
C LEU A 341 25.41 18.16 15.60
N ALA A 342 24.94 18.87 14.57
CA ALA A 342 24.65 20.30 14.67
C ALA A 342 23.51 20.58 15.66
N PHE A 343 22.41 19.82 15.63
CA PHE A 343 21.32 19.94 16.61
C PHE A 343 21.85 19.71 18.04
N ILE A 344 22.55 18.60 18.26
CA ILE A 344 23.08 18.23 19.58
C ILE A 344 24.04 19.31 20.13
N ARG A 345 24.92 19.86 19.28
CA ARG A 345 25.83 20.95 19.67
C ARG A 345 25.06 22.25 19.96
N GLN A 346 24.09 22.62 19.14
CA GLN A 346 23.28 23.83 19.33
C GLN A 346 22.49 23.80 20.65
N TYR A 347 21.83 22.69 20.96
CA TYR A 347 21.08 22.54 22.22
C TYR A 347 21.96 22.22 23.44
N SER A 348 23.28 22.22 23.27
CA SER A 348 24.29 22.16 24.35
C SER A 348 25.12 23.44 24.47
N GLU A 349 24.75 24.54 23.79
CA GLU A 349 25.53 25.78 23.82
C GLU A 349 25.67 26.34 25.25
N GLY A 350 26.91 26.43 25.75
CA GLY A 350 27.23 26.89 27.10
C GLY A 350 27.28 25.80 28.18
N ALA A 351 27.07 24.53 27.83
CA ALA A 351 27.34 23.39 28.70
C ALA A 351 28.83 22.98 28.70
N GLU A 352 29.23 22.10 29.63
CA GLU A 352 30.58 21.49 29.65
C GLU A 352 30.69 20.27 28.72
N ASP A 353 29.57 19.66 28.33
CA ASP A 353 29.47 18.48 27.47
C ASP A 353 28.21 18.53 26.56
N GLU A 354 28.11 17.62 25.59
CA GLU A 354 26.98 17.51 24.66
C GLU A 354 25.74 16.79 25.24
N ILE A 355 25.71 16.48 26.55
CA ILE A 355 24.62 15.71 27.16
C ILE A 355 23.26 16.43 27.12
N PRO A 356 23.14 17.76 27.34
CA PRO A 356 21.83 18.44 27.27
C PRO A 356 21.17 18.33 25.90
N GLY A 357 21.94 18.54 24.83
CA GLY A 357 21.45 18.41 23.46
C GLY A 357 21.20 16.95 23.06
N LEU A 358 22.05 16.01 23.48
CA LEU A 358 21.83 14.57 23.24
C LEU A 358 20.58 14.06 23.97
N PHE A 359 20.30 14.54 25.18
CA PHE A 359 19.10 14.19 25.94
C PHE A 359 17.83 14.64 25.19
N LEU A 360 17.78 15.92 24.78
CA LEU A 360 16.67 16.44 23.98
C LEU A 360 16.53 15.72 22.63
N TYR A 361 17.66 15.44 21.96
CA TYR A 361 17.66 14.69 20.71
C TYR A 361 17.14 13.27 20.90
N THR A 362 17.51 12.58 21.99
CA THR A 362 17.01 11.24 22.31
C THR A 362 15.51 11.25 22.60
N GLU A 363 14.98 12.27 23.31
CA GLU A 363 13.54 12.44 23.51
C GLU A 363 12.80 12.67 22.18
N HIS A 364 13.34 13.53 21.30
CA HIS A 364 12.77 13.79 19.97
C HIS A 364 12.79 12.54 19.06
N TRP A 365 13.94 11.88 18.92
CA TRP A 365 14.11 10.67 18.12
C TRP A 365 13.18 9.55 18.57
N LEU A 366 13.12 9.26 19.89
CA LEU A 366 12.17 8.29 20.43
C LEU A 366 10.71 8.68 20.10
N GLN A 367 10.34 9.96 20.23
CA GLN A 367 8.96 10.42 20.07
C GLN A 367 8.49 10.50 18.62
N GLN A 368 9.39 10.81 17.68
CA GLN A 368 9.06 11.10 16.26
C GLN A 368 9.51 10.00 15.29
N GLU A 369 10.57 9.25 15.60
CA GLU A 369 11.20 8.28 14.69
C GLU A 369 11.17 6.83 15.19
N VAL A 370 10.92 6.62 16.48
CA VAL A 370 10.75 5.28 17.06
C VAL A 370 9.27 5.00 17.33
N TYR A 371 8.65 5.72 18.28
CA TYR A 371 7.29 5.46 18.77
C TYR A 371 6.19 5.41 17.69
N PRO A 372 6.15 6.31 16.67
CA PRO A 372 5.07 6.30 15.66
C PRO A 372 5.01 5.02 14.82
N TYR A 373 6.09 4.23 14.80
CA TYR A 373 6.15 2.95 14.09
C TYR A 373 5.67 1.76 14.93
N PHE A 374 5.22 1.93 16.18
CA PHE A 374 4.72 0.82 17.01
C PHE A 374 3.30 1.09 17.46
N ARG A 375 2.35 0.22 17.08
CA ARG A 375 0.89 0.41 17.27
C ARG A 375 0.50 0.80 18.70
N ASN A 376 1.17 0.22 19.71
CA ASN A 376 0.88 0.44 21.12
C ASN A 376 1.65 1.62 21.76
N LEU A 377 2.52 2.32 21.02
CA LEU A 377 3.33 3.44 21.50
C LEU A 377 2.95 4.80 20.88
N VAL A 378 2.23 4.85 19.75
CA VAL A 378 1.93 6.09 18.99
C VAL A 378 1.37 7.22 19.85
N GLU A 379 0.52 6.91 20.83
CA GLU A 379 -0.12 7.90 21.72
C GLU A 379 0.61 8.10 23.06
N GLN A 380 1.73 7.41 23.29
CA GLN A 380 2.50 7.50 24.53
C GLN A 380 3.51 8.67 24.47
N PRO A 381 3.59 9.52 25.52
CA PRO A 381 4.60 10.56 25.60
C PRO A 381 5.96 9.98 26.01
N VAL A 382 7.01 10.38 25.32
CA VAL A 382 8.41 10.11 25.70
C VAL A 382 8.86 11.16 26.71
N LEU A 383 9.38 10.72 27.86
CA LEU A 383 9.99 11.57 28.89
C LEU A 383 11.20 10.83 29.51
N LEU A 384 12.41 11.14 29.05
CA LEU A 384 13.66 10.58 29.60
C LEU A 384 13.80 10.92 31.09
N GLN A 385 13.35 12.12 31.51
CA GLN A 385 13.35 12.48 32.92
C GLN A 385 12.42 11.57 33.75
N GLY A 386 11.34 11.04 33.17
CA GLY A 386 10.51 10.02 33.81
C GLY A 386 11.25 8.68 33.96
N TYR A 387 11.86 8.22 32.87
CA TYR A 387 12.63 6.98 32.80
C TYR A 387 13.77 6.94 33.84
N PHE A 388 14.63 7.96 33.90
CA PHE A 388 15.74 7.99 34.85
C PHE A 388 15.32 8.20 36.31
N ASN A 389 14.09 8.65 36.58
CA ASN A 389 13.57 8.82 37.94
C ASN A 389 12.89 7.56 38.52
N ASP A 390 12.59 6.52 37.72
CA ASP A 390 12.07 5.27 38.28
C ASP A 390 13.18 4.49 39.00
N LYS A 391 12.99 4.25 40.30
CA LYS A 391 13.87 3.47 41.17
C LYS A 391 14.07 2.02 40.68
N LYS A 392 13.11 1.45 39.95
CA LYS A 392 13.25 0.14 39.31
C LYS A 392 14.26 0.18 38.17
N ILE A 393 14.17 1.21 37.34
CA ILE A 393 15.06 1.42 36.19
C ILE A 393 16.46 1.74 36.69
N GLN A 394 16.60 2.61 37.69
CA GLN A 394 17.87 2.86 38.40
C GLN A 394 18.48 1.56 38.97
N ALA A 395 17.68 0.70 39.62
CA ALA A 395 18.15 -0.57 40.16
C ALA A 395 18.53 -1.58 39.05
N ALA A 396 17.82 -1.60 37.92
CA ALA A 396 18.14 -2.43 36.76
C ALA A 396 19.42 -1.97 36.06
N LEU A 397 19.61 -0.65 35.86
CA LEU A 397 20.84 -0.06 35.32
C LEU A 397 22.05 -0.41 36.18
N CYS A 398 21.95 -0.24 37.51
CA CYS A 398 22.99 -0.64 38.46
C CYS A 398 23.25 -2.16 38.54
N ALA A 399 22.40 -2.99 37.93
CA ALA A 399 22.53 -4.43 37.89
C ALA A 399 22.96 -4.98 36.51
N LEU A 400 23.07 -4.13 35.48
CA LEU A 400 23.70 -4.50 34.22
C LEU A 400 25.22 -4.56 34.41
N GLU A 401 25.84 -5.67 34.00
CA GLU A 401 27.29 -5.68 33.79
C GLU A 401 27.62 -4.86 32.54
N PRO A 402 28.63 -3.98 32.56
CA PRO A 402 29.05 -3.23 31.37
C PRO A 402 29.54 -4.22 30.30
N ASN A 403 29.19 -3.98 29.04
CA ASN A 403 29.53 -4.89 27.94
C ASN A 403 31.03 -4.79 27.58
N VAL A 404 31.88 -5.46 28.36
CA VAL A 404 33.32 -5.56 28.11
C VAL A 404 33.55 -6.61 27.01
N GLU A 405 33.50 -6.18 25.76
CA GLU A 405 34.02 -6.99 24.66
C GLU A 405 35.52 -7.29 24.91
N PRO A 406 35.97 -8.55 24.84
CA PRO A 406 37.33 -8.93 25.16
C PRO A 406 38.29 -8.57 24.02
N GLU A 407 38.75 -7.32 23.99
CA GLU A 407 39.76 -6.86 23.03
C GLU A 407 41.01 -7.76 23.02
N SER A 408 41.41 -8.16 21.81
CA SER A 408 42.80 -8.39 21.41
C SER A 408 43.65 -9.29 22.32
N GLN A 409 43.63 -10.61 22.07
CA GLN A 409 44.63 -11.53 22.65
C GLN A 409 46.05 -11.08 22.28
N GLY A 410 46.80 -10.64 23.30
CA GLY A 410 48.06 -9.94 23.13
C GLY A 410 49.17 -10.74 22.43
N LYS A 411 49.94 -10.02 21.59
CA LYS A 411 51.17 -10.50 20.93
C LYS A 411 52.12 -11.17 21.95
N THR A 412 52.13 -12.50 21.98
CA THR A 412 53.07 -13.27 22.80
C THR A 412 54.23 -13.77 21.94
N ALA A 413 55.46 -13.54 22.41
CA ALA A 413 56.67 -13.74 21.63
C ALA A 413 57.07 -15.22 21.46
N VAL A 414 57.90 -15.46 20.44
CA VAL A 414 58.50 -16.75 20.08
C VAL A 414 59.14 -17.46 21.27
N ARG A 415 58.74 -18.72 21.55
CA ARG A 415 59.63 -19.69 22.21
C ARG A 415 59.31 -21.15 21.85
N LEU A 416 60.25 -21.80 21.16
CA LEU A 416 60.28 -23.26 21.01
C LEU A 416 60.76 -23.95 22.30
N PRO A 417 60.27 -25.16 22.56
CA PRO A 417 61.15 -26.24 23.03
C PRO A 417 61.00 -27.55 22.22
N GLY A 418 62.06 -28.35 22.20
CA GLY A 418 62.12 -29.66 21.55
C GLY A 418 61.70 -30.86 22.44
N PRO A 419 61.87 -32.10 21.96
CA PRO A 419 61.22 -33.30 22.52
C PRO A 419 62.05 -34.09 23.54
N SER A 420 61.38 -34.70 24.53
CA SER A 420 61.77 -35.86 25.39
C SER A 420 60.70 -36.04 26.49
N ASP A 421 60.42 -37.19 27.11
CA ASP A 421 60.72 -38.59 26.76
C ASP A 421 59.74 -39.58 27.49
N ARG A 422 59.92 -40.89 27.32
CA ARG A 422 59.04 -41.99 27.79
C ARG A 422 59.10 -42.29 29.29
N LYS A 423 57.94 -42.67 29.87
CA LYS A 423 57.63 -43.87 30.73
C LYS A 423 56.17 -43.73 31.22
N ARG A 424 55.22 -44.68 31.15
CA ARG A 424 55.17 -46.16 31.25
C ARG A 424 55.30 -46.73 32.68
N SER A 425 54.15 -46.97 33.32
CA SER A 425 53.95 -48.00 34.36
C SER A 425 52.48 -48.43 34.49
N SER A 426 52.26 -49.71 34.78
CA SER A 426 50.98 -50.42 35.07
C SER A 426 51.39 -51.75 35.77
N PRO A 427 50.53 -52.75 36.10
CA PRO A 427 49.07 -52.79 36.37
C PRO A 427 48.67 -53.62 37.62
N ALA A 428 47.38 -53.63 38.02
CA ALA A 428 46.68 -54.70 38.79
C ALA A 428 45.15 -54.50 38.64
N LYS A 429 44.29 -55.48 38.24
CA LYS A 429 43.76 -56.67 38.97
C LYS A 429 43.04 -56.33 40.30
N ALA A 430 41.81 -56.77 40.59
CA ALA A 430 40.75 -57.52 39.85
C ALA A 430 39.36 -57.20 40.52
N THR A 431 38.18 -57.50 39.97
CA THR A 431 37.50 -58.83 39.91
C THR A 431 36.11 -58.70 39.25
N ALA A 432 35.56 -59.77 38.66
CA ALA A 432 34.15 -59.89 38.18
C ALA A 432 33.60 -61.29 38.56
N PRO A 433 32.26 -61.52 38.64
CA PRO A 433 31.42 -61.90 37.47
C PRO A 433 30.00 -61.24 37.51
N SER A 434 29.01 -61.40 36.62
CA SER A 434 28.76 -61.86 35.22
C SER A 434 27.29 -62.32 35.17
N THR A 435 26.53 -62.06 34.08
CA THR A 435 25.32 -62.79 33.56
C THR A 435 24.68 -61.89 32.47
N THR A 436 24.81 -62.12 31.14
CA THR A 436 24.12 -63.11 30.26
C THR A 436 22.74 -62.57 29.77
N GLN A 437 22.36 -62.52 28.47
CA GLN A 437 22.97 -63.06 27.22
C GLN A 437 22.57 -62.31 25.90
N GLU A 438 23.02 -62.88 24.77
CA GLU A 438 22.91 -62.56 23.32
C GLU A 438 21.47 -62.37 22.76
N LEU A 439 21.17 -61.73 21.62
CA LEU A 439 21.87 -61.35 20.35
C LEU A 439 21.78 -62.38 19.19
N GLN A 440 21.07 -62.01 18.12
CA GLN A 440 21.04 -62.60 16.74
C GLN A 440 20.03 -61.77 15.89
N THR A 441 20.02 -61.62 14.55
CA THR A 441 20.93 -61.79 13.36
C THR A 441 20.17 -61.18 12.14
N LEU A 442 20.62 -61.03 10.86
CA LEU A 442 21.79 -61.46 10.05
C LEU A 442 21.90 -60.58 8.75
N GLN A 443 23.07 -60.56 8.12
CA GLN A 443 23.34 -60.37 6.66
C GLN A 443 23.21 -58.99 5.96
N SER A 444 23.69 -58.96 4.71
CA SER A 444 24.40 -57.83 4.07
C SER A 444 24.45 -57.91 2.53
N VAL A 445 24.55 -56.78 1.82
CA VAL A 445 24.91 -56.71 0.37
C VAL A 445 25.78 -55.47 0.09
N ASP A 446 26.81 -55.62 -0.76
CA ASP A 446 27.70 -54.55 -1.24
C ASP A 446 27.04 -53.59 -2.26
N VAL A 447 27.50 -52.33 -2.28
CA VAL A 447 27.57 -51.52 -3.51
C VAL A 447 28.94 -50.84 -3.57
N ARG A 448 29.56 -50.82 -4.76
CA ARG A 448 30.93 -50.32 -4.98
C ARG A 448 31.01 -48.79 -5.16
N GLU A 449 32.11 -48.23 -4.67
CA GLU A 449 32.66 -46.95 -5.09
C GLU A 449 32.96 -46.94 -6.60
N LEU A 450 32.46 -45.93 -7.32
CA LEU A 450 32.75 -45.66 -8.72
C LEU A 450 32.87 -44.15 -8.97
N LYS A 451 33.82 -43.75 -9.82
CA LYS A 451 34.20 -42.34 -10.04
C LYS A 451 33.28 -41.68 -11.07
N SER A 452 32.84 -40.46 -10.79
CA SER A 452 32.10 -39.62 -11.74
C SER A 452 32.97 -39.26 -12.95
N PRO A 453 32.46 -39.39 -14.19
CA PRO A 453 33.12 -38.88 -15.38
C PRO A 453 32.76 -37.41 -15.64
N GLU A 454 33.74 -36.66 -16.15
CA GLU A 454 33.60 -35.28 -16.64
C GLU A 454 32.91 -35.29 -18.03
N VAL A 455 31.83 -34.51 -18.19
CA VAL A 455 31.14 -34.34 -19.48
C VAL A 455 30.87 -32.86 -19.73
N ARG A 456 31.07 -32.43 -20.99
CA ARG A 456 31.07 -31.03 -21.43
C ARG A 456 29.67 -30.43 -21.48
N GLU A 457 29.57 -29.15 -21.13
CA GLU A 457 28.44 -28.30 -21.51
C GLU A 457 28.37 -28.12 -23.04
N ALA A 458 27.15 -27.92 -23.55
CA ALA A 458 26.89 -27.45 -24.90
C ALA A 458 25.98 -26.20 -24.80
N PRO A 459 26.16 -25.17 -25.65
CA PRO A 459 25.47 -23.90 -25.51
C PRO A 459 23.99 -24.01 -25.90
N ILE A 460 23.13 -23.41 -25.08
CA ILE A 460 21.71 -23.19 -25.37
C ILE A 460 21.60 -21.92 -26.24
N PRO A 461 20.81 -21.91 -27.33
CA PRO A 461 20.67 -20.74 -28.20
C PRO A 461 19.86 -19.61 -27.57
N GLU A 462 20.21 -18.37 -27.90
CA GLU A 462 19.42 -17.18 -27.54
C GLU A 462 18.04 -17.21 -28.22
N THR A 463 16.97 -17.14 -27.42
CA THR A 463 15.63 -16.79 -27.92
C THR A 463 15.36 -15.32 -27.59
N ALA A 464 14.86 -14.55 -28.56
CA ALA A 464 14.74 -13.10 -28.43
C ALA A 464 13.78 -12.68 -27.30
N ALA A 465 14.21 -11.74 -26.47
CA ALA A 465 13.39 -11.17 -25.41
C ALA A 465 12.29 -10.25 -25.98
N VAL A 466 11.04 -10.53 -25.63
CA VAL A 466 9.90 -9.62 -25.82
C VAL A 466 9.84 -8.70 -24.59
N PRO A 467 9.67 -7.37 -24.75
CA PRO A 467 9.56 -6.47 -23.60
C PRO A 467 8.20 -6.66 -22.90
N VAL A 468 8.22 -7.31 -21.73
CA VAL A 468 7.06 -7.36 -20.82
C VAL A 468 7.06 -6.08 -19.98
N SER A 469 5.98 -5.30 -20.06
CA SER A 469 5.78 -4.12 -19.22
C SER A 469 5.33 -4.53 -17.81
N SER A 470 6.10 -4.16 -16.79
CA SER A 470 5.67 -4.28 -15.40
C SER A 470 4.45 -3.40 -15.13
N PRO A 471 3.41 -3.87 -14.41
CA PRO A 471 2.35 -3.01 -13.93
C PRO A 471 2.88 -2.11 -12.82
N ALA A 472 2.56 -0.82 -12.88
CA ALA A 472 2.74 0.11 -11.76
C ALA A 472 1.49 0.12 -10.87
N PHE A 473 1.66 0.48 -9.60
CA PHE A 473 0.52 0.74 -8.70
C PHE A 473 -0.36 1.86 -9.28
N PRO A 474 -1.68 1.65 -9.44
CA PRO A 474 -2.56 2.64 -10.03
C PRO A 474 -2.91 3.76 -9.03
N ALA A 475 -2.31 4.93 -9.23
CA ALA A 475 -2.97 6.19 -8.87
C ALA A 475 -4.14 6.46 -9.83
N ALA A 476 -5.04 7.38 -9.45
CA ALA A 476 -6.33 7.60 -10.12
C ALA A 476 -6.24 7.74 -11.66
N GLY A 477 -7.10 7.00 -12.36
CA GLY A 477 -7.02 6.85 -13.82
C GLY A 477 -7.53 8.04 -14.64
N LYS A 478 -7.07 8.13 -15.89
CA LYS A 478 -7.59 9.03 -16.94
C LYS A 478 -7.86 8.23 -18.21
N VAL A 479 -9.10 8.27 -18.71
CA VAL A 479 -9.50 7.62 -19.96
C VAL A 479 -9.00 8.45 -21.15
N ALA A 480 -8.21 7.84 -22.04
CA ALA A 480 -7.69 8.48 -23.24
C ALA A 480 -8.47 8.03 -24.50
N VAL A 481 -9.26 8.95 -25.08
CA VAL A 481 -9.99 8.72 -26.32
C VAL A 481 -9.07 8.96 -27.52
N ASN A 482 -8.85 7.93 -28.35
CA ASN A 482 -8.08 8.03 -29.59
C ASN A 482 -8.99 8.13 -30.83
N PRO A 483 -8.93 9.21 -31.64
CA PRO A 483 -9.56 9.24 -32.96
C PRO A 483 -8.75 8.39 -33.96
N GLY A 484 -9.43 7.56 -34.75
CA GLY A 484 -8.78 6.56 -35.62
C GLY A 484 -8.18 7.11 -36.92
N THR A 485 -7.38 6.27 -37.60
CA THR A 485 -6.83 6.56 -38.94
C THR A 485 -7.11 5.38 -39.90
N ARG A 486 -7.28 5.68 -41.19
CA ARG A 486 -7.80 4.73 -42.21
C ARG A 486 -6.73 3.80 -42.80
N THR A 487 -7.20 2.67 -43.30
CA THR A 487 -6.44 1.73 -44.15
C THR A 487 -6.22 2.25 -45.58
N ALA A 488 -5.01 2.01 -46.10
CA ALA A 488 -4.63 1.98 -47.51
C ALA A 488 -3.30 1.20 -47.60
N GLY A 489 -2.93 0.60 -48.75
CA GLY A 489 -1.71 -0.22 -48.79
C GLY A 489 -1.21 -0.65 -50.16
N ALA A 490 -0.37 -1.69 -50.13
CA ALA A 490 0.26 -2.45 -51.23
C ALA A 490 1.48 -1.85 -51.96
N THR A 491 2.44 -2.74 -52.26
CA THR A 491 3.45 -2.68 -53.36
C THR A 491 4.60 -1.63 -53.25
N THR A 492 5.87 -1.88 -53.60
CA THR A 492 6.59 -3.07 -54.16
C THR A 492 8.10 -3.05 -53.83
N ALA A 493 8.76 -4.22 -53.99
CA ALA A 493 10.16 -4.42 -54.43
C ALA A 493 11.36 -3.98 -53.57
N ALA A 494 12.27 -4.94 -53.34
CA ALA A 494 13.72 -4.73 -53.17
C ALA A 494 14.42 -5.04 -54.52
N PRO A 495 15.73 -4.73 -54.72
CA PRO A 495 16.79 -5.62 -54.20
C PRO A 495 18.16 -4.99 -53.82
N ALA A 496 18.75 -5.50 -52.73
CA ALA A 496 20.15 -5.90 -52.45
C ALA A 496 21.39 -5.15 -53.04
N VAL A 497 22.49 -5.08 -52.24
CA VAL A 497 23.86 -5.66 -52.49
C VAL A 497 25.03 -4.93 -51.76
N ARG A 498 25.93 -5.72 -51.12
CA ARG A 498 27.34 -5.46 -50.67
C ARG A 498 27.71 -4.47 -49.53
N GLN A 499 28.03 -5.09 -48.37
CA GLN A 499 29.38 -5.17 -47.74
C GLN A 499 30.46 -4.09 -48.04
N SER A 500 31.07 -3.55 -46.98
CA SER A 500 32.54 -3.59 -46.78
C SER A 500 32.96 -3.26 -45.32
N ASN A 501 34.00 -3.95 -44.82
CA ASN A 501 34.73 -3.60 -43.59
C ASN A 501 36.11 -3.01 -43.95
N PRO A 502 36.72 -2.22 -43.06
CA PRO A 502 38.17 -2.27 -42.83
C PRO A 502 38.53 -2.62 -41.38
N THR A 503 39.80 -2.99 -41.12
CA THR A 503 40.22 -3.69 -39.89
C THR A 503 41.37 -3.03 -39.11
N GLY A 504 41.28 -3.09 -37.77
CA GLY A 504 42.42 -3.06 -36.84
C GLY A 504 42.79 -1.70 -36.22
N PRO A 505 43.73 -1.67 -35.24
CA PRO A 505 44.48 -2.79 -34.66
C PRO A 505 44.13 -3.08 -33.17
N VAL A 506 44.54 -4.27 -32.70
CA VAL A 506 44.30 -4.75 -31.31
C VAL A 506 45.29 -4.14 -30.32
N ARG A 507 44.82 -3.75 -29.12
CA ARG A 507 45.64 -3.59 -27.90
C ARG A 507 45.18 -4.56 -26.81
N ARG A 508 46.14 -5.03 -26.00
CA ARG A 508 45.92 -6.01 -24.93
C ARG A 508 45.18 -5.36 -23.74
N PRO A 509 44.18 -6.00 -23.12
CA PRO A 509 43.68 -5.58 -21.82
C PRO A 509 44.73 -5.89 -20.74
N GLY A 510 45.04 -4.91 -19.90
CA GLY A 510 45.71 -5.14 -18.62
C GLY A 510 44.72 -5.65 -17.58
N THR A 511 45.22 -6.33 -16.54
CA THR A 511 44.40 -6.85 -15.44
C THR A 511 43.80 -5.71 -14.60
N SER A 512 42.58 -5.29 -14.92
CA SER A 512 41.80 -4.40 -14.06
C SER A 512 41.28 -5.16 -12.83
N ARG A 513 41.32 -4.52 -11.65
CA ARG A 513 40.67 -5.07 -10.45
C ARG A 513 39.16 -5.06 -10.64
N ASN A 514 38.50 -6.08 -10.10
CA ASN A 514 37.05 -6.20 -10.13
C ASN A 514 36.41 -5.16 -9.19
N HIS A 515 36.02 -4.00 -9.71
CA HIS A 515 35.20 -3.04 -8.97
C HIS A 515 33.77 -3.59 -8.86
N GLN A 516 33.48 -4.30 -7.76
CA GLN A 516 32.10 -4.47 -7.31
C GLN A 516 31.48 -3.07 -7.13
N ARG A 517 30.42 -2.78 -7.89
CA ARG A 517 29.58 -1.60 -7.64
C ARG A 517 28.83 -1.83 -6.33
N SER A 518 29.27 -1.16 -5.28
CA SER A 518 28.61 -1.15 -3.97
C SER A 518 27.28 -0.38 -4.06
N TRP A 519 26.18 -1.12 -4.15
CA TRP A 519 24.80 -0.63 -4.29
C TRP A 519 24.21 0.03 -3.02
N LEU A 520 25.00 0.20 -1.96
CA LEU A 520 24.51 0.47 -0.60
C LEU A 520 24.11 1.92 -0.23
N PRO A 521 24.48 3.03 -0.92
CA PRO A 521 24.19 4.37 -0.37
C PRO A 521 22.69 4.76 -0.39
N TRP A 522 21.83 3.98 -1.04
CA TRP A 522 20.40 4.28 -1.16
C TRP A 522 19.56 3.81 0.03
N VAL A 523 20.01 2.82 0.80
CA VAL A 523 19.25 2.26 1.94
C VAL A 523 19.16 3.29 3.09
N GLY A 524 20.25 4.01 3.37
CA GLY A 524 20.23 5.13 4.33
C GLY A 524 19.35 6.29 3.87
N ALA A 525 19.42 6.67 2.60
CA ALA A 525 18.59 7.74 2.02
C ALA A 525 17.08 7.42 2.05
N LEU A 526 16.70 6.15 1.90
CA LEU A 526 15.30 5.69 2.02
C LEU A 526 14.79 5.59 3.47
N LEU A 527 15.67 5.68 4.47
CA LEU A 527 15.30 5.76 5.89
C LEU A 527 15.23 7.23 6.34
N LEU A 528 16.23 8.05 6.00
CA LEU A 528 16.21 9.51 6.26
C LEU A 528 15.08 10.24 5.50
N GLY A 529 14.69 9.74 4.31
CA GLY A 529 13.60 10.31 3.51
C GLY A 529 12.21 10.25 4.17
N LEU A 530 12.02 9.50 5.27
CA LEU A 530 10.71 9.34 5.93
C LEU A 530 10.28 10.51 6.83
N LEU A 531 11.19 11.46 7.14
CA LEU A 531 10.85 12.72 7.82
C LEU A 531 9.76 13.53 7.08
N ALA A 532 9.58 13.31 5.78
CA ALA A 532 8.55 13.98 4.96
C ALA A 532 7.13 13.39 5.09
N VAL A 533 6.95 12.21 5.70
CA VAL A 533 5.65 11.49 5.71
C VAL A 533 5.11 11.22 7.11
N GLY A 534 5.98 10.98 8.11
CA GLY A 534 5.56 10.62 9.48
C GLY A 534 4.65 11.65 10.16
N GLY A 535 4.83 12.94 9.86
CA GLY A 535 4.04 14.03 10.45
C GLY A 535 2.53 14.03 10.11
N LEU A 536 2.06 13.20 9.18
CA LEU A 536 0.67 13.22 8.72
C LEU A 536 -0.31 12.42 9.60
N TRP A 537 0.17 11.51 10.47
CA TRP A 537 -0.71 10.57 11.19
C TRP A 537 -1.11 11.02 12.62
N ALA A 538 -0.23 11.70 13.34
CA ALA A 538 -0.32 11.99 14.79
C ALA A 538 -1.42 13.00 15.23
N LEU A 539 -2.47 13.21 14.44
CA LEU A 539 -3.54 14.20 14.68
C LEU A 539 -4.97 13.64 14.55
N ILE A 540 -5.14 12.31 14.45
CA ILE A 540 -6.47 11.69 14.30
C ILE A 540 -7.03 11.16 15.64
N SER A 541 -6.17 10.67 16.55
CA SER A 541 -6.58 10.10 17.85
C SER A 541 -6.83 11.11 18.97
N ARG A 542 -7.79 12.02 18.82
CA ARG A 542 -8.35 12.77 19.97
C ARG A 542 -9.86 12.94 19.90
N ARG A 543 -10.60 11.94 20.39
CA ARG A 543 -12.00 12.10 20.81
C ARG A 543 -12.07 12.25 22.33
N PRO A 544 -12.76 13.27 22.89
CA PRO A 544 -13.00 13.35 24.32
C PRO A 544 -14.00 12.27 24.76
N ALA A 545 -13.80 11.68 25.93
CA ALA A 545 -14.75 10.75 26.51
C ALA A 545 -16.00 11.49 27.02
N VAL A 546 -17.17 11.16 26.47
CA VAL A 546 -18.46 11.66 26.97
C VAL A 546 -18.91 10.78 28.13
N VAL A 547 -19.05 11.38 29.31
CA VAL A 547 -19.60 10.70 30.49
C VAL A 547 -21.12 10.59 30.33
N GLY A 548 -21.63 9.36 30.17
CA GLY A 548 -23.06 9.10 30.12
C GLY A 548 -23.69 9.10 31.52
N SER A 549 -24.42 10.15 31.86
CA SER A 549 -25.39 10.13 32.97
C SER A 549 -26.72 9.57 32.49
N THR A 550 -27.22 8.53 33.16
CA THR A 550 -28.59 8.02 32.97
C THR A 550 -29.62 9.01 33.50
N ASP A 551 -30.73 9.20 32.78
CA ASP A 551 -32.08 9.10 33.36
C ASP A 551 -33.14 8.99 32.24
N SER A 552 -34.36 8.63 32.64
CA SER A 552 -35.43 8.12 31.77
C SER A 552 -36.48 9.17 31.35
N GLU A 553 -37.49 8.65 30.63
CA GLU A 553 -38.85 9.18 30.45
C GLU A 553 -39.15 10.10 29.25
N ALA A 554 -40.19 9.70 28.52
CA ALA A 554 -40.91 10.45 27.48
C ALA A 554 -42.22 11.03 28.09
N PRO A 555 -43.14 11.72 27.37
CA PRO A 555 -43.20 11.98 25.93
C PRO A 555 -43.58 13.44 25.53
N SER A 556 -43.80 13.65 24.22
CA SER A 556 -44.41 14.86 23.63
C SER A 556 -45.84 15.12 24.14
N PRO A 557 -46.38 16.34 23.94
CA PRO A 557 -47.36 16.47 22.83
C PRO A 557 -47.41 17.83 22.07
N GLU A 558 -47.81 17.72 20.80
CA GLU A 558 -48.81 18.54 20.05
C GLU A 558 -48.74 20.08 19.83
N ALA A 559 -49.15 20.45 18.60
CA ALA A 559 -50.05 21.55 18.21
C ALA A 559 -49.59 23.02 18.00
N SER A 560 -49.39 23.36 16.72
CA SER A 560 -50.23 24.31 15.92
C SER A 560 -50.18 25.84 16.09
N THR A 561 -50.09 26.53 14.92
CA THR A 561 -50.76 27.81 14.50
C THR A 561 -50.67 29.04 15.42
N ASP A 562 -50.33 30.27 14.99
CA ASP A 562 -50.86 31.01 13.84
C ASP A 562 -50.16 32.39 13.66
N VAL A 563 -50.52 33.12 12.60
CA VAL A 563 -50.08 34.52 12.27
C VAL A 563 -51.28 35.49 12.43
N PRO A 564 -51.33 36.75 11.94
CA PRO A 564 -50.33 37.82 11.75
C PRO A 564 -50.79 39.17 12.38
N GLY A 565 -50.00 40.26 12.23
CA GLY A 565 -50.49 41.62 12.47
C GLY A 565 -49.45 42.75 12.36
N THR A 566 -49.68 43.92 11.75
CA THR A 566 -50.33 44.34 10.47
C THR A 566 -50.25 45.88 10.38
N GLY A 567 -49.98 46.43 9.18
CA GLY A 567 -49.96 47.88 8.89
C GLY A 567 -48.56 48.53 9.01
N GLY A 568 -48.09 49.41 8.10
CA GLY A 568 -48.72 50.07 6.95
C GLY A 568 -48.85 51.59 7.18
N GLY A 569 -48.58 52.51 6.25
CA GLY A 569 -48.11 52.41 4.84
C GLY A 569 -48.04 53.82 4.21
N THR A 570 -47.99 53.94 2.87
CA THR A 570 -48.22 55.19 2.07
C THR A 570 -47.06 56.23 2.02
N THR A 571 -46.59 56.86 0.92
CA THR A 571 -46.74 56.65 -0.56
C THR A 571 -45.74 57.54 -1.39
N VAL A 572 -44.99 56.92 -2.32
CA VAL A 572 -44.57 57.36 -3.71
C VAL A 572 -43.62 58.58 -4.00
N GLU A 573 -42.43 58.24 -4.56
CA GLU A 573 -41.63 58.84 -5.69
C GLU A 573 -41.12 60.33 -5.70
N PRO A 574 -40.16 60.73 -6.61
CA PRO A 574 -39.37 59.97 -7.61
C PRO A 574 -37.81 60.19 -7.67
N VAL A 575 -37.09 59.16 -8.18
CA VAL A 575 -35.88 59.18 -9.07
C VAL A 575 -34.55 59.87 -8.67
N ALA A 576 -33.55 59.01 -8.34
CA ALA A 576 -32.09 59.04 -8.66
C ALA A 576 -31.15 60.19 -8.17
N PRO A 577 -29.80 59.97 -8.09
CA PRO A 577 -29.01 58.75 -8.33
C PRO A 577 -28.15 58.24 -7.14
N SER A 578 -27.61 57.02 -7.28
CA SER A 578 -26.46 56.41 -6.57
C SER A 578 -26.27 56.63 -5.05
N PRO A 579 -26.53 55.60 -4.21
CA PRO A 579 -25.86 55.46 -2.91
C PRO A 579 -24.36 55.15 -3.09
N GLY A 580 -23.52 55.60 -2.15
CA GLY A 580 -22.12 55.17 -2.08
C GLY A 580 -21.97 53.72 -1.62
N LEU A 581 -20.78 53.14 -1.78
CA LEU A 581 -20.49 51.80 -1.27
C LEU A 581 -20.65 51.76 0.26
N PRO A 582 -21.25 50.69 0.82
CA PRO A 582 -21.00 50.31 2.20
C PRO A 582 -19.55 49.83 2.32
N GLU A 583 -18.80 50.34 3.30
CA GLU A 583 -17.52 49.74 3.68
C GLU A 583 -17.79 48.34 4.29
N PRO A 584 -17.15 47.26 3.79
CA PRO A 584 -17.38 45.92 4.32
C PRO A 584 -16.72 45.78 5.69
N SER A 585 -17.52 45.92 6.75
CA SER A 585 -17.08 45.69 8.13
C SER A 585 -16.74 44.20 8.33
N VAL A 586 -15.44 43.85 8.36
CA VAL A 586 -14.95 42.44 8.44
C VAL A 586 -15.07 41.84 9.86
N SER A 587 -16.13 42.17 10.58
CA SER A 587 -16.43 41.64 11.92
C SER A 587 -17.54 40.60 11.84
N GLY A 588 -17.13 39.36 11.56
CA GLY A 588 -17.98 38.19 11.43
C GLY A 588 -17.14 36.92 11.25
N PRO A 589 -17.77 35.72 11.35
CA PRO A 589 -17.10 34.45 11.10
C PRO A 589 -16.64 34.33 9.64
N LEU A 590 -15.60 33.51 9.40
CA LEU A 590 -15.00 33.35 8.08
C LEU A 590 -16.03 32.85 7.04
N SER A 591 -16.33 33.68 6.04
CA SER A 591 -17.23 33.31 4.94
C SER A 591 -16.54 32.38 3.93
N THR A 592 -17.32 31.62 3.16
CA THR A 592 -16.79 30.76 2.08
C THR A 592 -16.04 31.55 1.01
N GLU A 593 -16.44 32.79 0.73
CA GLU A 593 -15.78 33.69 -0.23
C GLU A 593 -14.45 34.23 0.34
N SER A 594 -14.44 34.66 1.60
CA SER A 594 -13.22 35.09 2.30
C SER A 594 -12.24 33.92 2.43
N ALA A 595 -12.73 32.72 2.74
CA ALA A 595 -11.91 31.50 2.79
C ALA A 595 -11.28 31.18 1.44
N ARG A 596 -12.04 31.31 0.34
CA ARG A 596 -11.52 31.17 -1.02
C ARG A 596 -10.39 32.17 -1.30
N GLN A 597 -10.58 33.45 -0.96
CA GLN A 597 -9.58 34.52 -1.15
C GLN A 597 -8.29 34.26 -0.36
N VAL A 598 -8.36 33.71 0.86
CA VAL A 598 -7.19 33.30 1.64
C VAL A 598 -6.39 32.20 0.93
N ILE A 599 -7.07 31.17 0.40
CA ILE A 599 -6.40 30.08 -0.33
C ILE A 599 -5.85 30.55 -1.68
N GLU A 600 -6.57 31.40 -2.43
CA GLU A 600 -6.08 32.01 -3.68
C GLU A 600 -4.83 32.88 -3.44
N SER A 601 -4.83 33.68 -2.38
CA SER A 601 -3.67 34.49 -1.96
C SER A 601 -2.48 33.62 -1.56
N TRP A 602 -2.73 32.54 -0.82
CA TRP A 602 -1.72 31.55 -0.46
C TRP A 602 -1.10 30.89 -1.70
N GLN A 603 -1.89 30.35 -2.62
CA GLN A 603 -1.35 29.68 -3.81
C GLN A 603 -0.55 30.64 -4.69
N SER A 604 -0.98 31.91 -4.80
CA SER A 604 -0.22 32.96 -5.50
C SER A 604 1.16 33.22 -4.86
N ILE A 605 1.22 33.33 -3.53
CA ILE A 605 2.48 33.57 -2.81
C ILE A 605 3.37 32.32 -2.78
N LYS A 606 2.79 31.12 -2.62
CA LYS A 606 3.48 29.84 -2.77
C LYS A 606 4.24 29.77 -4.10
N ALA A 607 3.59 30.13 -5.20
CA ALA A 607 4.18 30.12 -6.54
C ALA A 607 5.33 31.13 -6.70
N LYS A 608 5.26 32.30 -6.05
CA LYS A 608 6.34 33.31 -6.08
C LYS A 608 7.52 32.96 -5.16
N ALA A 609 7.24 32.43 -3.97
CA ALA A 609 8.24 32.08 -2.98
C ALA A 609 9.11 30.89 -3.41
N LYS A 610 8.51 29.94 -4.15
CA LYS A 610 9.16 28.72 -4.66
C LYS A 610 9.48 28.76 -6.17
N GLY A 611 9.05 29.80 -6.88
CA GLY A 611 9.34 30.01 -8.30
C GLY A 611 10.72 30.60 -8.56
N GLU A 612 11.05 30.84 -9.82
CA GLU A 612 12.38 31.26 -10.32
C GLU A 612 12.98 32.46 -9.55
N GLU A 613 12.16 33.45 -9.19
CA GLU A 613 12.58 34.64 -8.46
C GLU A 613 12.79 34.41 -6.94
N HIS A 614 12.29 33.29 -6.39
CA HIS A 614 12.41 32.91 -4.98
C HIS A 614 12.08 34.05 -4.00
N GLN A 615 10.84 34.56 -4.09
CA GLN A 615 10.32 35.71 -3.31
C GLN A 615 9.90 35.30 -1.88
N ILE A 616 10.80 34.62 -1.16
CA ILE A 616 10.54 33.92 0.11
C ILE A 616 9.90 34.83 1.18
N ASP A 617 10.33 36.09 1.26
CA ASP A 617 9.85 37.04 2.28
C ASP A 617 8.33 37.26 2.26
N GLN A 618 7.66 37.04 1.11
CA GLN A 618 6.21 37.17 0.97
C GLN A 618 5.41 36.10 1.72
N LEU A 619 6.02 34.97 2.10
CA LEU A 619 5.37 33.93 2.92
C LEU A 619 4.78 34.54 4.21
N SER A 620 5.48 35.52 4.80
CA SER A 620 5.07 36.23 6.02
C SER A 620 3.78 37.07 5.90
N GLN A 621 3.23 37.22 4.70
CA GLN A 621 1.98 37.95 4.45
C GLN A 621 0.75 37.05 4.67
N VAL A 622 0.88 35.74 4.42
CA VAL A 622 -0.24 34.78 4.42
C VAL A 622 -0.04 33.57 5.34
N LEU A 623 1.20 33.29 5.77
CA LEU A 623 1.51 32.24 6.74
C LEU A 623 1.83 32.81 8.12
N VAL A 624 1.61 31.99 9.15
CA VAL A 624 2.13 32.16 10.51
C VAL A 624 2.71 30.84 11.01
N ASP A 625 3.44 30.87 12.13
CA ASP A 625 4.11 29.67 12.65
C ASP A 625 3.14 28.61 13.22
N PRO A 626 3.41 27.31 12.98
CA PRO A 626 4.68 26.75 12.49
C PRO A 626 4.89 26.79 10.96
N MET A 627 3.82 26.91 10.16
CA MET A 627 3.90 26.76 8.71
C MET A 627 4.75 27.84 8.02
N LEU A 628 4.83 29.06 8.57
CA LEU A 628 5.71 30.11 8.06
C LEU A 628 7.19 29.69 8.08
N SER A 629 7.71 29.27 9.24
CA SER A 629 9.09 28.78 9.38
C SER A 629 9.37 27.58 8.48
N GLU A 630 8.46 26.60 8.44
CA GLU A 630 8.59 25.38 7.62
C GLU A 630 8.73 25.69 6.12
N TRP A 631 7.84 26.53 5.57
CA TRP A 631 7.88 26.88 4.15
C TRP A 631 9.01 27.83 3.79
N THR A 632 9.45 28.67 4.74
CA THR A 632 10.65 29.51 4.60
C THR A 632 11.89 28.63 4.45
N GLN A 633 12.08 27.63 5.33
CA GLN A 633 13.20 26.69 5.26
C GLN A 633 13.19 25.89 3.95
N LYS A 634 12.03 25.35 3.55
CA LYS A 634 11.88 24.59 2.29
C LYS A 634 12.23 25.41 1.05
N ALA A 635 11.76 26.66 0.97
CA ALA A 635 12.09 27.54 -0.15
C ALA A 635 13.57 27.98 -0.14
N GLN A 636 14.19 28.14 1.03
CA GLN A 636 15.63 28.41 1.13
C GLN A 636 16.49 27.22 0.67
N GLN A 637 16.09 25.98 1.01
CA GLN A 637 16.79 24.75 0.58
C GLN A 637 16.72 24.54 -0.94
N GLU A 638 15.56 24.80 -1.56
CA GLU A 638 15.39 24.76 -3.01
C GLU A 638 16.22 25.85 -3.72
N LYS A 639 16.22 27.09 -3.18
CA LYS A 639 17.07 28.18 -3.66
C LYS A 639 18.56 27.83 -3.60
N ALA A 640 19.00 27.18 -2.51
CA ALA A 640 20.40 26.78 -2.33
C ALA A 640 20.87 25.72 -3.34
N ARG A 641 19.98 24.84 -3.80
CA ARG A 641 20.28 23.81 -4.83
C ARG A 641 19.95 24.25 -6.27
N SER A 642 19.58 25.52 -6.48
CA SER A 642 19.15 26.07 -7.78
C SER A 642 18.00 25.26 -8.41
N ALA A 643 17.02 24.90 -7.59
CA ALA A 643 15.78 24.25 -8.02
C ALA A 643 14.59 25.19 -7.78
N HIS A 644 13.66 25.26 -8.73
CA HIS A 644 12.46 26.08 -8.63
C HIS A 644 11.22 25.34 -9.10
N TRP A 645 10.07 25.73 -8.59
CA TRP A 645 8.77 25.21 -9.03
C TRP A 645 8.12 26.11 -10.07
N GLN A 646 7.53 25.49 -11.08
CA GLN A 646 6.58 26.14 -11.98
C GLN A 646 5.18 25.59 -11.64
N TYR A 647 4.35 26.44 -11.04
CA TYR A 647 2.96 26.14 -10.66
C TYR A 647 1.98 26.84 -11.62
N GLN A 648 0.94 26.13 -12.04
CA GLN A 648 -0.19 26.66 -12.79
C GLN A 648 -1.49 26.19 -12.11
N LEU A 649 -2.19 27.13 -11.47
CA LEU A 649 -3.43 26.88 -10.74
C LEU A 649 -4.63 26.90 -11.71
N ASP A 650 -5.40 25.81 -11.76
CA ASP A 650 -6.63 25.73 -12.56
C ASP A 650 -7.85 26.12 -11.73
N THR A 651 -8.08 25.43 -10.61
CA THR A 651 -9.35 25.48 -9.87
C THR A 651 -9.12 25.40 -8.37
N ILE A 652 -9.80 26.26 -7.62
CA ILE A 652 -10.04 26.11 -6.18
C ILE A 652 -11.55 25.99 -5.97
N SER A 653 -11.97 24.97 -5.24
CA SER A 653 -13.34 24.79 -4.74
C SER A 653 -13.30 24.70 -3.22
N VAL A 654 -14.12 25.50 -2.52
CA VAL A 654 -14.24 25.43 -1.05
C VAL A 654 -15.39 24.49 -0.71
N GLU A 655 -15.06 23.33 -0.17
CA GLU A 655 -16.02 22.29 0.22
C GLU A 655 -16.74 22.66 1.52
N LYS A 656 -16.00 23.21 2.50
CA LYS A 656 -16.50 23.51 3.85
C LYS A 656 -15.66 24.57 4.55
N VAL A 657 -16.28 25.36 5.42
CA VAL A 657 -15.60 26.18 6.43
C VAL A 657 -16.17 25.80 7.80
N GLU A 658 -15.28 25.51 8.76
CA GLU A 658 -15.63 25.17 10.14
C GLU A 658 -15.02 26.23 11.08
N PRO A 659 -15.82 27.17 11.65
CA PRO A 659 -15.31 28.13 12.63
C PRO A 659 -14.94 27.43 13.95
N GLN A 660 -13.84 27.85 14.56
CA GLN A 660 -13.29 27.35 15.82
C GLN A 660 -13.17 28.48 16.85
N GLY A 661 -14.27 29.22 17.03
CA GLY A 661 -14.29 30.52 17.72
C GLY A 661 -14.36 31.68 16.74
N GLU A 662 -14.04 32.89 17.20
CA GLU A 662 -14.17 34.13 16.42
C GLU A 662 -12.96 34.41 15.52
N ASP A 663 -11.77 33.96 15.95
CA ASP A 663 -10.47 34.22 15.33
C ASP A 663 -9.78 32.97 14.77
N GLN A 664 -10.43 31.80 14.77
CA GLN A 664 -9.86 30.56 14.19
C GLN A 664 -10.91 29.83 13.35
N ALA A 665 -10.47 29.16 12.28
CA ALA A 665 -11.32 28.32 11.44
C ALA A 665 -10.51 27.24 10.70
N SER A 666 -11.18 26.17 10.28
CA SER A 666 -10.66 25.23 9.28
C SER A 666 -11.36 25.44 7.93
N ILE A 667 -10.59 25.55 6.86
CA ILE A 667 -11.07 25.59 5.47
C ILE A 667 -10.77 24.25 4.82
N TYR A 668 -11.78 23.62 4.23
CA TYR A 668 -11.65 22.40 3.43
C TYR A 668 -11.82 22.77 1.97
N VAL A 669 -10.83 22.44 1.14
CA VAL A 669 -10.81 22.76 -0.30
C VAL A 669 -10.41 21.57 -1.14
N GLN A 670 -10.94 21.53 -2.36
CA GLN A 670 -10.37 20.78 -3.47
C GLN A 670 -9.60 21.74 -4.38
N ILE A 671 -8.37 21.38 -4.72
CA ILE A 671 -7.45 22.20 -5.54
C ILE A 671 -7.03 21.37 -6.75
N LYS A 672 -7.10 21.95 -7.96
CA LYS A 672 -6.40 21.46 -9.14
C LYS A 672 -5.32 22.46 -9.53
N GLU A 673 -4.08 22.00 -9.58
CA GLU A 673 -2.94 22.73 -10.15
C GLU A 673 -2.03 21.75 -10.90
N ASP A 674 -1.42 22.23 -11.98
CA ASP A 674 -0.31 21.56 -12.64
C ASP A 674 0.98 22.13 -12.06
N ALA A 675 1.83 21.27 -11.49
CA ALA A 675 3.03 21.67 -10.77
C ALA A 675 4.22 20.79 -11.18
N LYS A 676 5.38 21.41 -11.39
CA LYS A 676 6.63 20.72 -11.70
C LYS A 676 7.81 21.44 -11.07
N ILE A 677 8.80 20.69 -10.59
CA ILE A 677 10.06 21.24 -10.10
C ILE A 677 11.16 21.05 -11.14
N VAL A 678 11.91 22.12 -11.41
CA VAL A 678 13.02 22.17 -12.36
C VAL A 678 14.30 22.42 -11.59
N ALA A 679 15.32 21.59 -11.81
CA ALA A 679 16.66 21.75 -11.27
C ALA A 679 17.69 21.42 -12.36
N GLN A 680 18.71 22.25 -12.55
CA GLN A 680 19.77 22.04 -13.55
C GLN A 680 19.23 21.73 -14.97
N ASP A 681 18.21 22.48 -15.40
CA ASP A 681 17.47 22.32 -16.66
C ASP A 681 16.75 20.96 -16.86
N GLN A 682 16.57 20.18 -15.79
CA GLN A 682 15.81 18.92 -15.79
C GLN A 682 14.59 19.00 -14.86
N VAL A 683 13.52 18.29 -15.21
CA VAL A 683 12.35 18.13 -14.33
C VAL A 683 12.59 16.95 -13.40
N GLU A 684 12.69 17.19 -12.10
CA GLU A 684 12.87 16.09 -11.11
C GLU A 684 11.53 15.40 -10.80
N TYR A 685 10.44 16.17 -10.77
CA TYR A 685 9.11 15.72 -10.35
C TYR A 685 8.00 16.64 -10.88
N SER A 686 6.79 16.08 -11.08
CA SER A 686 5.60 16.84 -11.49
C SER A 686 4.29 16.14 -11.11
N TYR A 687 3.24 16.92 -10.81
CA TYR A 687 1.86 16.46 -10.60
C TYR A 687 0.84 17.37 -11.33
N GLN A 688 -0.37 16.86 -11.55
CA GLN A 688 -1.46 17.52 -12.30
C GLN A 688 -2.87 17.14 -11.80
N ASP A 689 -2.94 16.35 -10.74
CA ASP A 689 -4.16 15.68 -10.28
C ASP A 689 -4.78 16.43 -9.11
N PRO A 690 -6.12 16.55 -9.05
CA PRO A 690 -6.79 17.35 -8.04
C PRO A 690 -6.66 16.70 -6.66
N TYR A 691 -6.24 17.48 -5.66
CA TYR A 691 -6.10 17.04 -4.28
C TYR A 691 -7.05 17.79 -3.34
N ARG A 692 -7.41 17.15 -2.23
CA ARG A 692 -8.15 17.79 -1.13
C ARG A 692 -7.16 18.27 -0.06
N ALA A 693 -7.48 19.38 0.60
CA ALA A 693 -6.67 19.93 1.68
C ALA A 693 -7.52 20.61 2.76
N LYS A 694 -7.12 20.45 4.02
CA LYS A 694 -7.57 21.22 5.18
C LYS A 694 -6.52 22.27 5.52
N TYR A 695 -6.94 23.52 5.63
CA TYR A 695 -6.11 24.63 6.09
C TYR A 695 -6.67 25.16 7.41
N ASP A 696 -5.84 25.22 8.44
CA ASP A 696 -6.20 25.84 9.72
C ASP A 696 -5.70 27.27 9.72
N VAL A 697 -6.64 28.22 9.84
CA VAL A 697 -6.39 29.66 9.74
C VAL A 697 -6.68 30.36 11.06
N ILE A 698 -5.95 31.44 11.29
CA ILE A 698 -6.09 32.32 12.46
C ILE A 698 -6.16 33.78 12.01
N ARG A 699 -7.00 34.59 12.66
CA ARG A 699 -7.07 36.03 12.47
C ARG A 699 -5.92 36.71 13.24
N GLN A 700 -5.16 37.56 12.58
CA GLN A 700 -4.15 38.43 13.21
C GLN A 700 -4.17 39.79 12.52
N ASN A 701 -4.27 40.87 13.30
CA ASN A 701 -4.40 42.24 12.78
C ASN A 701 -5.55 42.38 11.75
N ASP A 702 -6.70 41.77 12.06
CA ASP A 702 -7.89 41.63 11.20
C ASP A 702 -7.73 40.84 9.89
N GLU A 703 -6.53 40.36 9.57
CA GLU A 703 -6.24 39.49 8.42
C GLU A 703 -6.30 38.00 8.78
N TRP A 704 -6.85 37.16 7.90
CA TRP A 704 -6.83 35.70 8.05
C TRP A 704 -5.56 35.10 7.45
N ARG A 705 -4.78 34.37 8.27
CA ARG A 705 -3.49 33.80 7.91
C ARG A 705 -3.46 32.29 8.19
N ILE A 706 -2.78 31.52 7.35
CA ILE A 706 -2.69 30.05 7.47
C ILE A 706 -1.64 29.68 8.51
N LYS A 707 -2.05 28.88 9.49
CA LYS A 707 -1.20 28.35 10.56
C LYS A 707 -0.71 26.94 10.28
N ASN A 708 -1.58 26.07 9.75
CA ASN A 708 -1.25 24.71 9.33
C ASN A 708 -1.94 24.38 7.99
N ALA A 709 -1.37 23.43 7.24
CA ALA A 709 -2.00 22.81 6.08
C ALA A 709 -1.86 21.28 6.16
N LYS A 710 -2.89 20.55 5.76
CA LYS A 710 -2.89 19.09 5.67
C LYS A 710 -3.58 18.63 4.39
N VAL A 711 -2.86 17.92 3.52
CA VAL A 711 -3.47 17.20 2.39
C VAL A 711 -4.35 16.08 2.96
N LEU A 712 -5.54 15.93 2.39
CA LEU A 712 -6.52 14.92 2.76
C LEU A 712 -6.49 13.78 1.71
N PRO A 713 -6.81 12.53 2.11
CA PRO A 713 -7.13 11.48 1.14
C PRO A 713 -8.42 11.78 0.36
#